data_AF-A0AAV0UBP9-F1
#
_entry.id   AF-A0AAV0UBP9-F1
#
_cell.length_a   1.000
_cell.length_b   1.000
_cell.length_c   1.000
_cell.angle_alpha   90.00
_cell.angle_beta   90.00
_cell.angle_gamma   90.00
#
_symmetry.space_group_name_H-M   'P 1'
#
loop_
_entity.id
_entity.type
_entity.pdbx_description
1 polymer ?
#
loop_
_entity_poly.entity_id
_entity_poly.type
_entity_poly.pdbx_seq_one_letter_code
_entity_poly.pdbx_strand_id
1 'polypeptide(L)'
;MKFHNKEVLNDTWTQFVALCLLLMLSVDSLNPIKAVSKFLGLPSYYWGLFAVSMMLGLLFHNAADVVYRSTRVFLNSILSISFKSVDLIGLDNVPTEGPVIFTGNHANQFVDGLVVMMTSPRKVGFMIAEKSWHLPVVGHLARIMGCIPVVRPQDSVAVGVGKVKLTSGEAVTPASSSSGGANSCKPQWLVQGEGTSFTKQMASGDQIRYRGKSVQDSGSPVKVVEVLDDTHVLLSAPMKKGNGELVLENTAFELLKRVDQSVTFAKVYAHLKRGNCIGIFPEGGSHDRTDLLPLKAGVAVMALGVKDKYNINVPVVPVGLNYFRGHRFRGRVTVEFGTPITVDQELMKKYGEDKRVACNSFLHRVEESMRSVIVTTPSYGVMQEVLTARRLFQRSGVRLSAKETQDLNRRFAEGYKVLRDVPEAQEDLAVLRHKLDTYYKALQKMGLKDHQVPYIPWWTIHDVLGSALYGLLILLLASIPSFILNAPVGLLARYVANTAQKKALEGSKVKVLARDVILSKKIQLSIVAVPLLWFMYLVAAVAFTDWYWSSIMLLMVSLPVFSFFGVRSVEAGMIELKTVRPLFYRLLPTYKATQDELPRQRAELQKEVREFVKKYSSQLGKLAEPKKLDWSNYMHERSLVLAEKANDQAESVAPPSSARIKEEESCSELREVKGEIGSHVPTITPFHDISILGKSEKSVADLAGLERSMSGPPGYQEFVKQR
;
A
#
# COMPACT_ATOMS: atom_id res chain seq x y z
N MET A 1 -19.92 -10.15 27.09
CA MET A 1 -20.65 -8.90 26.76
C MET A 1 -20.91 -8.16 28.05
N LYS A 2 -20.15 -7.09 28.36
CA LYS A 2 -20.49 -6.18 29.46
C LYS A 2 -21.07 -4.91 28.83
N PHE A 3 -22.40 -4.81 28.83
CA PHE A 3 -23.13 -3.60 28.47
C PHE A 3 -23.04 -2.63 29.65
N HIS A 4 -22.10 -1.70 29.59
CA HIS A 4 -22.06 -0.55 30.47
C HIS A 4 -21.69 0.66 29.63
N ASN A 5 -22.65 1.16 28.85
CA ASN A 5 -22.59 2.49 28.25
C ASN A 5 -24.01 3.05 28.27
N LYS A 6 -24.20 4.18 28.95
CA LYS A 6 -25.46 4.96 28.98
C LYS A 6 -25.98 5.30 27.57
N GLU A 7 -25.11 5.28 26.56
CA GLU A 7 -25.46 5.49 25.14
C GLU A 7 -26.40 4.40 24.59
N VAL A 8 -26.23 3.12 24.97
CA VAL A 8 -27.06 2.02 24.45
C VAL A 8 -28.50 2.10 24.97
N LEU A 9 -28.68 2.57 26.22
CA LEU A 9 -30.00 2.81 26.81
C LEU A 9 -30.73 3.99 26.16
N ASN A 10 -29.99 5.01 25.71
CA ASN A 10 -30.55 6.15 25.00
C ASN A 10 -30.96 5.78 23.57
N ASP A 11 -30.18 4.91 22.90
CA ASP A 11 -30.50 4.38 21.57
C ASP A 11 -31.72 3.44 21.59
N THR A 12 -31.87 2.57 22.60
CA THR A 12 -33.06 1.72 22.69
C THR A 12 -34.31 2.52 23.03
N TRP A 13 -34.20 3.55 23.87
CA TRP A 13 -35.32 4.43 24.19
C TRP A 13 -35.76 5.27 22.99
N THR A 14 -34.81 5.85 22.23
CA THR A 14 -35.12 6.57 20.99
C THR A 14 -35.71 5.66 19.91
N GLN A 15 -35.23 4.42 19.77
CA GLN A 15 -35.83 3.44 18.86
C GLN A 15 -37.25 3.05 19.28
N PHE A 16 -37.51 2.87 20.58
CA PHE A 16 -38.84 2.60 21.12
C PHE A 16 -39.79 3.78 20.88
N VAL A 17 -39.35 5.02 21.16
CA VAL A 17 -40.13 6.23 20.89
C VAL A 17 -40.40 6.39 19.39
N ALA A 18 -39.42 6.13 18.52
CA ALA A 18 -39.61 6.16 17.07
C ALA A 18 -40.61 5.09 16.59
N LEU A 19 -40.57 3.88 17.15
CA LEU A 19 -41.54 2.81 16.86
C LEU A 19 -42.96 3.20 17.31
N CYS A 20 -43.11 3.75 18.51
CA CYS A 20 -44.39 4.27 19.02
C CYS A 20 -44.93 5.40 18.14
N LEU A 21 -44.07 6.34 17.72
CA LEU A 21 -44.45 7.40 16.78
C LEU A 21 -44.87 6.85 15.42
N LEU A 22 -44.15 5.86 14.88
CA LEU A 22 -44.51 5.18 13.62
C LEU A 22 -45.86 4.45 13.73
N LEU A 23 -46.13 3.79 14.87
CA LEU A 23 -47.41 3.15 15.16
C LEU A 23 -48.55 4.17 15.31
N MET A 24 -48.32 5.30 15.98
CA MET A 24 -49.32 6.37 16.08
C MET A 24 -49.59 7.06 14.73
N LEU A 25 -48.57 7.16 13.87
CA LEU A 25 -48.72 7.70 12.51
C LEU A 25 -49.42 6.72 11.55
N SER A 26 -49.31 5.40 11.78
CA SER A 26 -49.96 4.38 10.97
C SER A 26 -51.42 4.11 11.36
N VAL A 27 -51.79 4.38 12.61
CA VAL A 27 -53.16 4.24 13.11
C VAL A 27 -53.91 5.57 12.95
N ASP A 28 -54.88 5.57 12.05
CA ASP A 28 -55.54 6.78 11.57
C ASP A 28 -56.23 7.60 12.67
N SER A 29 -56.74 6.94 13.71
CA SER A 29 -57.39 7.55 14.89
C SER A 29 -56.43 8.14 15.92
N LEU A 30 -55.17 7.70 15.92
CA LEU A 30 -54.13 8.16 16.83
C LEU A 30 -53.16 9.13 16.15
N ASN A 31 -53.35 9.39 14.86
CA ASN A 31 -52.48 10.25 14.09
C ASN A 31 -52.61 11.70 14.57
N PRO A 32 -51.59 12.24 15.27
CA PRO A 32 -51.66 13.57 15.87
C PRO A 32 -51.79 14.66 14.81
N ILE A 33 -51.30 14.43 13.58
CA ILE A 33 -51.42 15.35 12.45
C ILE A 33 -52.89 15.49 12.04
N LYS A 34 -53.66 14.40 12.02
CA LYS A 34 -55.09 14.43 11.72
C LYS A 34 -55.89 15.07 12.85
N ALA A 35 -55.52 14.83 14.10
CA ALA A 35 -56.15 15.47 15.27
C ALA A 35 -55.95 17.00 15.26
N VAL A 36 -54.71 17.46 15.04
CA VAL A 36 -54.38 18.89 14.94
C VAL A 36 -54.99 19.54 13.69
N SER A 37 -54.98 18.83 12.55
CA SER A 37 -55.65 19.23 11.31
C SER A 37 -57.15 19.45 11.52
N LYS A 38 -57.83 18.54 12.24
CA LYS A 38 -59.25 18.67 12.57
C LYS A 38 -59.54 19.82 13.55
N PHE A 39 -58.65 20.05 14.53
CA PHE A 39 -58.77 21.16 15.47
C PHE A 39 -58.61 22.54 14.80
N LEU A 40 -57.69 22.66 13.84
CA LEU A 40 -57.39 23.91 13.12
C LEU A 40 -58.27 24.14 11.88
N GLY A 41 -59.15 23.19 11.52
CA GLY A 41 -60.01 23.29 10.33
C GLY A 41 -59.26 23.23 9.00
N LEU A 42 -58.02 22.74 8.99
CA LEU A 42 -57.17 22.66 7.80
C LEU A 42 -57.09 21.21 7.30
N PRO A 43 -57.19 20.94 5.99
CA PRO A 43 -56.95 19.61 5.43
C PRO A 43 -55.56 19.03 5.78
N SER A 44 -55.51 17.74 6.11
CA SER A 44 -54.27 17.07 6.61
C SER A 44 -53.14 17.02 5.58
N TYR A 45 -53.43 17.17 4.28
CA TYR A 45 -52.41 17.18 3.23
C TYR A 45 -51.51 18.42 3.28
N TYR A 46 -51.96 19.55 3.85
CA TYR A 46 -51.12 20.76 4.02
C TYR A 46 -49.92 20.50 4.94
N TRP A 47 -50.12 19.72 6.01
CA TRP A 47 -49.04 19.29 6.89
C TRP A 47 -48.07 18.34 6.18
N GLY A 48 -48.59 17.45 5.32
CA GLY A 48 -47.75 16.61 4.46
C GLY A 48 -46.90 17.42 3.49
N LEU A 49 -47.49 18.42 2.84
CA LEU A 49 -46.78 19.33 1.93
C LEU A 49 -45.73 20.17 2.68
N PHE A 50 -46.05 20.69 3.87
CA PHE A 50 -45.11 21.41 4.72
C PHE A 50 -43.95 20.51 5.15
N ALA A 51 -44.22 19.28 5.59
CA ALA A 51 -43.19 18.33 5.98
C ALA A 51 -42.26 17.96 4.81
N VAL A 52 -42.83 17.71 3.61
CA VAL A 52 -42.04 17.44 2.40
C VAL A 52 -41.22 18.67 2.00
N SER A 53 -41.79 19.87 2.06
CA SER A 53 -41.09 21.13 1.76
C SER A 53 -39.96 21.40 2.76
N MET A 54 -40.19 21.17 4.06
CA MET A 54 -39.18 21.30 5.09
C MET A 54 -38.08 20.25 4.92
N MET A 55 -38.43 19.00 4.60
CA MET A 55 -37.47 17.95 4.28
C MET A 55 -36.63 18.29 3.05
N LEU A 56 -37.25 18.74 1.95
CA LEU A 56 -36.56 19.18 0.75
C LEU A 56 -35.67 20.41 1.03
N GLY A 57 -36.14 21.36 1.84
CA GLY A 57 -35.36 22.51 2.29
C GLY A 57 -34.12 22.10 3.09
N LEU A 58 -34.27 21.18 4.04
CA LEU A 58 -33.15 20.62 4.82
C LEU A 58 -32.18 19.80 3.95
N LEU A 59 -32.70 19.02 2.99
CA LEU A 59 -31.88 18.28 2.03
C LEU A 59 -31.12 19.23 1.11
N PHE A 60 -31.74 20.31 0.65
CA PHE A 60 -31.10 21.31 -0.20
C PHE A 60 -30.01 22.08 0.56
N HIS A 61 -30.30 22.51 1.79
CA HIS A 61 -29.33 23.16 2.67
C HIS A 61 -28.10 22.28 2.92
N ASN A 62 -28.31 20.97 3.10
CA ASN A 62 -27.24 20.01 3.40
C ASN A 62 -26.83 19.16 2.18
N ALA A 63 -27.16 19.59 0.96
CA ALA A 63 -27.02 18.76 -0.24
C ALA A 63 -25.58 18.29 -0.45
N ALA A 64 -24.59 19.15 -0.21
CA ALA A 64 -23.17 18.81 -0.33
C ALA A 64 -22.75 17.67 0.62
N ASP A 65 -23.23 17.70 1.86
CA ASP A 65 -22.93 16.66 2.86
C ASP A 65 -23.65 15.36 2.57
N VAL A 66 -24.91 15.43 2.13
CA VAL A 66 -25.68 14.25 1.69
C VAL A 66 -24.99 13.59 0.50
N VAL A 67 -24.61 14.37 -0.51
CA VAL A 67 -23.89 13.87 -1.70
C VAL A 67 -22.54 13.25 -1.33
N TYR A 68 -21.78 13.90 -0.45
CA TYR A 68 -20.52 13.35 0.05
C TYR A 68 -20.74 12.02 0.80
N ARG A 69 -21.68 11.96 1.74
CA ARG A 69 -21.97 10.75 2.53
C ARG A 69 -22.48 9.61 1.65
N SER A 70 -23.40 9.88 0.73
CA SER A 70 -23.91 8.87 -0.22
C SER A 70 -22.81 8.35 -1.14
N THR A 71 -21.93 9.25 -1.62
CA THR A 71 -20.77 8.85 -2.43
C THR A 71 -19.78 8.01 -1.62
N ARG A 72 -19.53 8.38 -0.35
CA ARG A 72 -18.70 7.60 0.57
C ARG A 72 -19.28 6.19 0.80
N VAL A 73 -20.59 6.08 1.03
CA VAL A 73 -21.26 4.77 1.20
C VAL A 73 -21.10 3.92 -0.07
N PHE A 74 -21.38 4.50 -1.24
CA PHE A 74 -21.23 3.82 -2.53
C PHE A 74 -19.79 3.31 -2.77
N LEU A 75 -18.80 4.18 -2.55
CA LEU A 75 -17.38 3.85 -2.69
C LEU A 75 -16.91 2.79 -1.68
N ASN A 76 -17.43 2.84 -0.44
CA ASN A 76 -17.15 1.83 0.57
C ASN A 76 -17.77 0.46 0.21
N SER A 77 -18.97 0.45 -0.37
CA SER A 77 -19.57 -0.77 -0.91
C SER A 77 -18.68 -1.39 -1.99
N ILE A 78 -18.14 -0.59 -2.92
CA ILE A 78 -17.20 -1.06 -3.95
C ILE A 78 -15.95 -1.69 -3.32
N LEU A 79 -15.37 -1.07 -2.28
CA LEU A 79 -14.24 -1.65 -1.55
C LEU A 79 -14.59 -2.98 -0.90
N SER A 80 -15.76 -3.09 -0.26
CA SER A 80 -16.21 -4.33 0.40
C SER A 80 -16.37 -5.51 -0.57
N ILE A 81 -16.77 -5.23 -1.82
CA ILE A 81 -16.86 -6.22 -2.88
C ILE A 81 -15.45 -6.54 -3.41
N SER A 82 -14.60 -5.52 -3.59
CA SER A 82 -13.26 -5.65 -4.16
C SER A 82 -12.26 -6.36 -3.24
N PHE A 83 -12.37 -6.20 -1.92
CA PHE A 83 -11.44 -6.73 -0.92
C PHE A 83 -12.10 -7.72 0.02
N LYS A 84 -11.40 -8.84 0.26
CA LYS A 84 -11.83 -9.85 1.23
C LYS A 84 -11.82 -9.33 2.66
N SER A 85 -10.76 -8.62 3.02
CA SER A 85 -10.66 -7.90 4.28
C SER A 85 -9.88 -6.61 4.06
N VAL A 86 -10.27 -5.59 4.82
CA VAL A 86 -9.56 -4.32 4.97
C VAL A 86 -9.31 -4.20 6.47
N ASP A 87 -8.11 -4.59 6.89
CA ASP A 87 -7.73 -4.65 8.30
C ASP A 87 -7.10 -3.31 8.71
N LEU A 88 -7.58 -2.70 9.79
CA LEU A 88 -7.14 -1.36 10.23
C LEU A 88 -6.26 -1.46 11.47
N ILE A 89 -5.14 -0.74 11.45
CA ILE A 89 -4.19 -0.65 12.57
C ILE A 89 -3.86 0.82 12.81
N GLY A 90 -3.79 1.24 14.07
CA GLY A 90 -3.29 2.57 14.44
C GLY A 90 -4.27 3.72 14.19
N LEU A 91 -5.58 3.45 14.06
CA LEU A 91 -6.60 4.50 13.90
C LEU A 91 -6.55 5.55 15.03
N ASP A 92 -6.13 5.14 16.21
CA ASP A 92 -5.87 5.95 17.40
C ASP A 92 -4.77 7.01 17.17
N ASN A 93 -3.88 6.81 16.20
CA ASN A 93 -2.85 7.79 15.83
C ASN A 93 -3.41 8.94 14.98
N VAL A 94 -4.63 8.84 14.44
CA VAL A 94 -5.18 9.88 13.58
C VAL A 94 -5.74 11.02 14.45
N PRO A 95 -5.24 12.26 14.31
CA PRO A 95 -5.80 13.39 15.04
C PRO A 95 -7.31 13.56 14.78
N THR A 96 -8.06 13.76 15.85
CA THR A 96 -9.53 13.90 15.79
C THR A 96 -9.97 15.25 15.23
N GLU A 97 -9.14 16.28 15.37
CA GLU A 97 -9.40 17.66 14.97
C GLU A 97 -8.18 18.29 14.28
N GLY A 98 -8.43 19.43 13.62
CA GLY A 98 -7.39 20.16 12.89
C GLY A 98 -7.00 19.53 11.55
N PRO A 99 -6.05 20.17 10.84
CA PRO A 99 -5.58 19.70 9.54
C PRO A 99 -4.60 18.55 9.69
N VAL A 100 -4.64 17.61 8.75
CA VAL A 100 -3.73 16.44 8.71
C VAL A 100 -3.28 16.20 7.27
N ILE A 101 -2.00 15.87 7.08
CA ILE A 101 -1.51 15.36 5.80
C ILE A 101 -1.27 13.85 5.94
N PHE A 102 -2.04 13.04 5.23
CA PHE A 102 -1.81 11.61 5.13
C PHE A 102 -0.80 11.32 4.02
N THR A 103 0.24 10.56 4.32
CA THR A 103 1.29 10.19 3.37
C THR A 103 1.46 8.68 3.31
N GLY A 104 1.33 8.06 2.14
CA GLY A 104 1.38 6.60 2.02
C GLY A 104 2.23 6.09 0.88
N ASN A 105 2.51 4.79 0.90
CA ASN A 105 3.13 4.10 -0.23
C ASN A 105 2.11 3.90 -1.36
N HIS A 106 2.57 3.85 -2.61
CA HIS A 106 1.70 3.81 -3.78
C HIS A 106 1.75 2.48 -4.55
N ALA A 107 1.17 1.43 -3.96
CA ALA A 107 1.18 0.07 -4.51
C ALA A 107 0.04 -0.23 -5.50
N ASN A 108 -1.01 0.60 -5.56
CA ASN A 108 -2.05 0.56 -6.59
C ASN A 108 -2.44 1.99 -7.02
N GLN A 109 -2.93 2.17 -8.24
CA GLN A 109 -3.34 3.51 -8.71
C GLN A 109 -4.56 4.09 -7.96
N PHE A 110 -5.76 3.94 -8.53
CA PHE A 110 -6.99 4.53 -8.02
C PHE A 110 -7.40 3.95 -6.66
N VAL A 111 -7.05 2.67 -6.44
CA VAL A 111 -7.46 1.91 -5.26
C VAL A 111 -6.82 2.43 -3.97
N ASP A 112 -5.57 2.89 -4.00
CA ASP A 112 -4.88 3.34 -2.80
C ASP A 112 -5.58 4.55 -2.17
N GLY A 113 -5.85 5.58 -2.97
CA GLY A 113 -6.60 6.75 -2.51
C GLY A 113 -7.99 6.37 -2.02
N LEU A 114 -8.68 5.48 -2.74
CA LEU A 114 -9.99 4.98 -2.34
C LEU A 114 -9.96 4.29 -0.97
N VAL A 115 -8.99 3.39 -0.74
CA VAL A 115 -8.84 2.68 0.54
C VAL A 115 -8.65 3.68 1.68
N VAL A 116 -7.70 4.61 1.56
CA VAL A 116 -7.42 5.58 2.63
C VAL A 116 -8.61 6.53 2.86
N MET A 117 -9.26 7.01 1.81
CA MET A 117 -10.43 7.89 1.95
C MET A 117 -11.59 7.22 2.68
N MET A 118 -11.80 5.91 2.47
CA MET A 118 -12.92 5.19 3.09
C MET A 118 -12.61 4.76 4.52
N THR A 119 -11.36 4.38 4.80
CA THR A 119 -10.94 3.87 6.11
C THR A 119 -10.53 4.96 7.10
N SER A 120 -10.22 6.17 6.62
CA SER A 120 -9.93 7.31 7.49
C SER A 120 -11.18 7.74 8.28
N PRO A 121 -11.04 8.05 9.58
CA PRO A 121 -12.13 8.62 10.37
C PRO A 121 -12.46 10.06 9.94
N ARG A 122 -11.54 10.75 9.25
CA ARG A 122 -11.67 12.13 8.78
C ARG A 122 -11.96 12.19 7.28
N LYS A 123 -12.59 13.27 6.82
CA LYS A 123 -12.74 13.55 5.38
C LYS A 123 -11.37 13.91 4.79
N VAL A 124 -10.87 13.09 3.86
CA VAL A 124 -9.56 13.28 3.21
C VAL A 124 -9.74 13.60 1.74
N GLY A 125 -9.19 14.74 1.29
CA GLY A 125 -9.07 15.08 -0.13
C GLY A 125 -7.70 14.71 -0.66
N PHE A 126 -7.61 13.81 -1.65
CA PHE A 126 -6.31 13.43 -2.21
C PHE A 126 -5.80 14.41 -3.27
N MET A 127 -4.49 14.57 -3.32
CA MET A 127 -3.82 15.18 -4.47
C MET A 127 -3.82 14.17 -5.63
N ILE A 128 -4.45 14.53 -6.75
CA ILE A 128 -4.59 13.65 -7.91
C ILE A 128 -3.99 14.28 -9.16
N ALA A 129 -3.54 13.45 -10.10
CA ALA A 129 -3.11 13.94 -11.40
C ALA A 129 -4.26 14.67 -12.12
N GLU A 130 -3.97 15.83 -12.72
CA GLU A 130 -4.94 16.63 -13.46
C GLU A 130 -5.62 15.83 -14.59
N LYS A 131 -4.86 14.95 -15.28
CA LYS A 131 -5.43 14.03 -16.27
C LYS A 131 -6.58 13.18 -15.71
N SER A 132 -6.48 12.73 -14.45
CA SER A 132 -7.54 11.95 -13.79
C SER A 132 -8.73 12.81 -13.36
N TRP A 133 -8.49 14.10 -13.09
CA TRP A 133 -9.53 15.07 -12.72
C TRP A 133 -10.52 15.36 -13.84
N HIS A 134 -10.09 15.27 -15.10
CA HIS A 134 -10.92 15.52 -16.27
C HIS A 134 -11.65 14.28 -16.80
N LEU A 135 -11.47 13.10 -16.18
CA LEU A 135 -12.25 11.92 -16.55
C LEU A 135 -13.71 12.07 -16.06
N PRO A 136 -14.73 11.68 -16.85
CA PRO A 136 -16.14 12.00 -16.55
C PRO A 136 -16.62 11.39 -15.23
N VAL A 137 -16.28 10.12 -14.95
CA VAL A 137 -16.72 9.45 -13.71
C VAL A 137 -15.73 9.67 -12.58
N VAL A 138 -14.45 9.38 -12.82
CA VAL A 138 -13.39 9.48 -11.80
C VAL A 138 -13.23 10.94 -11.33
N GLY A 139 -13.30 11.91 -12.24
CA GLY A 139 -13.20 13.32 -11.93
C GLY A 139 -14.39 13.85 -11.14
N HIS A 140 -15.63 13.44 -11.48
CA HIS A 140 -16.81 13.84 -10.70
C HIS A 140 -16.74 13.29 -9.26
N LEU A 141 -16.40 12.01 -9.10
CA LEU A 141 -16.20 11.42 -7.78
C LEU A 141 -15.08 12.13 -7.01
N ALA A 142 -13.97 12.46 -7.67
CA ALA A 142 -12.87 13.19 -7.06
C ALA A 142 -13.27 14.59 -6.56
N ARG A 143 -14.10 15.32 -7.32
CA ARG A 143 -14.64 16.64 -6.91
C ARG A 143 -15.49 16.52 -5.65
N ILE A 144 -16.40 15.55 -5.60
CA ILE A 144 -17.28 15.31 -4.44
C ILE A 144 -16.45 14.95 -3.20
N MET A 145 -15.42 14.13 -3.38
CA MET A 145 -14.52 13.71 -2.31
C MET A 145 -13.54 14.80 -1.85
N GLY A 146 -13.49 15.95 -2.53
CA GLY A 146 -12.64 17.09 -2.15
C GLY A 146 -11.17 16.95 -2.59
N CYS A 147 -10.89 16.16 -3.62
CA CYS A 147 -9.54 16.01 -4.17
C CYS A 147 -9.03 17.31 -4.80
N ILE A 148 -7.70 17.46 -4.86
CA ILE A 148 -7.01 18.62 -5.43
C ILE A 148 -6.23 18.16 -6.68
N PRO A 149 -6.47 18.75 -7.87
CA PRO A 149 -5.72 18.39 -9.07
C PRO A 149 -4.30 18.93 -9.05
N VAL A 150 -3.36 18.16 -9.61
CA VAL A 150 -1.94 18.47 -9.70
C VAL A 150 -1.46 18.21 -11.12
N VAL A 151 -0.88 19.24 -11.72
CA VAL A 151 -0.24 19.15 -13.03
C VAL A 151 1.12 18.49 -12.86
N ARG A 152 1.42 17.45 -13.66
CA ARG A 152 2.71 16.76 -13.60
C ARG A 152 3.41 16.87 -14.96
N PRO A 153 4.69 17.31 -15.01
CA PRO A 153 5.42 17.43 -16.28
C PRO A 153 5.42 16.16 -17.12
N GLN A 154 5.49 15.00 -16.47
CA GLN A 154 5.46 13.68 -17.11
C GLN A 154 4.13 13.31 -17.80
N ASP A 155 3.05 14.03 -17.51
CA ASP A 155 1.74 13.79 -18.15
C ASP A 155 1.58 14.62 -19.45
N SER A 156 2.41 15.65 -19.63
CA SER A 156 2.38 16.62 -20.76
C SER A 156 3.67 16.58 -21.58
N VAL A 157 4.17 15.38 -21.86
CA VAL A 157 5.36 15.19 -22.69
C VAL A 157 5.02 15.53 -24.14
N ALA A 158 5.76 16.46 -24.73
CA ALA A 158 5.64 16.83 -26.14
C ALA A 158 6.83 16.27 -26.93
N VAL A 159 6.60 15.89 -28.19
CA VAL A 159 7.70 15.54 -29.11
C VAL A 159 8.28 16.84 -29.64
N GLY A 160 9.60 16.99 -29.53
CA GLY A 160 10.31 18.15 -30.07
C GLY A 160 10.35 18.13 -31.60
N VAL A 161 10.35 19.32 -32.21
CA VAL A 161 10.54 19.51 -33.65
C VAL A 161 12.04 19.56 -33.92
N GLY A 162 12.49 18.73 -34.86
CA GLY A 162 13.89 18.57 -35.25
C GLY A 162 14.58 17.38 -34.58
N LYS A 163 15.90 17.30 -34.73
CA LYS A 163 16.75 16.29 -34.10
C LYS A 163 17.82 16.94 -33.23
N VAL A 164 18.33 16.22 -32.25
CA VAL A 164 19.36 16.68 -31.31
C VAL A 164 20.51 15.69 -31.22
N LYS A 165 21.71 16.22 -30.96
CA LYS A 165 22.90 15.47 -30.57
C LYS A 165 23.73 16.24 -29.55
N LEU A 166 24.50 15.55 -28.72
CA LEU A 166 25.55 16.16 -27.91
C LEU A 166 26.73 16.55 -28.81
N THR A 167 27.26 17.75 -28.59
CA THR A 167 28.40 18.28 -29.36
C THR A 167 29.71 17.59 -28.96
N SER A 168 29.86 17.28 -27.67
CA SER A 168 30.96 16.49 -27.10
C SER A 168 30.45 15.71 -25.87
N GLY A 169 31.13 14.62 -25.51
CA GLY A 169 30.88 13.90 -24.27
C GLY A 169 31.38 14.63 -23.01
N GLU A 170 32.24 15.63 -23.21
CA GLU A 170 32.82 16.43 -22.12
C GLU A 170 31.92 17.59 -21.71
N ALA A 171 32.02 17.98 -20.44
CA ALA A 171 31.29 19.11 -19.92
C ALA A 171 31.95 20.42 -20.34
N VAL A 172 31.15 21.37 -20.81
CA VAL A 172 31.55 22.77 -20.97
C VAL A 172 31.58 23.40 -19.59
N THR A 173 32.76 23.83 -19.14
CA THR A 173 32.90 24.71 -17.99
C THR A 173 32.64 26.15 -18.45
N PRO A 174 31.68 26.87 -17.84
CA PRO A 174 31.52 28.28 -18.16
C PRO A 174 32.81 29.03 -17.78
N ALA A 175 33.38 29.78 -18.72
CA ALA A 175 34.47 30.70 -18.44
C ALA A 175 34.01 31.70 -17.37
N SER A 176 34.84 31.92 -16.36
CA SER A 176 34.57 32.81 -15.23
C SER A 176 34.11 34.20 -15.69
N SER A 177 32.81 34.49 -15.59
CA SER A 177 32.30 35.85 -15.68
C SER A 177 32.54 36.56 -14.34
N SER A 178 33.27 37.66 -14.39
CA SER A 178 33.80 38.48 -13.29
C SER A 178 32.74 39.30 -12.53
N SER A 179 31.58 38.74 -12.22
CA SER A 179 30.57 39.41 -11.37
C SER A 179 30.02 38.45 -10.34
N GLY A 180 30.30 38.76 -9.07
CA GLY A 180 30.18 37.89 -7.90
C GLY A 180 28.83 37.20 -7.70
N GLY A 181 28.92 35.89 -7.51
CA GLY A 181 27.85 35.03 -6.99
C GLY A 181 28.38 33.61 -6.88
N ALA A 182 28.60 33.12 -5.66
CA ALA A 182 29.25 31.83 -5.35
C ALA A 182 28.41 30.57 -5.71
N ASN A 183 27.64 30.59 -6.80
CA ASN A 183 26.72 29.52 -7.17
C ASN A 183 26.60 29.30 -8.69
N SER A 184 27.69 28.96 -9.41
CA SER A 184 27.57 28.31 -10.74
C SER A 184 28.89 27.69 -11.28
N CYS A 185 29.56 26.82 -10.52
CA CYS A 185 30.61 25.93 -11.07
C CYS A 185 30.08 24.49 -11.26
N LYS A 186 28.89 24.35 -11.85
CA LYS A 186 28.37 23.02 -12.19
C LYS A 186 28.67 22.72 -13.67
N PRO A 187 29.17 21.52 -14.00
CA PRO A 187 29.42 21.12 -15.38
C PRO A 187 28.13 21.25 -16.21
N GLN A 188 28.25 21.75 -17.44
CA GLN A 188 27.14 21.90 -18.38
C GLN A 188 27.44 21.16 -19.67
N TRP A 189 26.41 20.76 -20.43
CA TRP A 189 26.59 20.03 -21.68
C TRP A 189 25.89 20.74 -22.83
N LEU A 190 26.62 20.95 -23.93
CA LEU A 190 26.10 21.63 -25.12
C LEU A 190 25.45 20.63 -26.07
N VAL A 191 24.16 20.84 -26.35
CA VAL A 191 23.40 20.06 -27.32
C VAL A 191 23.17 20.90 -28.57
N GLN A 192 23.48 20.30 -29.72
CA GLN A 192 23.27 20.85 -31.04
C GLN A 192 22.01 20.22 -31.66
N GLY A 193 21.16 21.06 -32.24
CA GLY A 193 19.93 20.73 -32.92
C GLY A 193 20.05 20.87 -34.44
N GLU A 194 19.37 19.98 -35.16
CA GLU A 194 19.22 20.01 -36.62
C GLU A 194 17.72 20.16 -36.94
N GLY A 195 17.36 21.24 -37.65
CA GLY A 195 15.95 21.57 -37.96
C GLY A 195 15.11 21.89 -36.73
N THR A 196 15.74 22.38 -35.67
CA THR A 196 15.11 22.75 -34.40
C THR A 196 14.75 24.23 -34.36
N SER A 197 13.80 24.61 -33.49
CA SER A 197 13.52 26.00 -33.14
C SER A 197 13.34 26.09 -31.63
N PHE A 198 14.46 26.00 -30.92
CA PHE A 198 14.48 25.89 -29.47
C PHE A 198 13.92 27.12 -28.75
N THR A 199 14.12 28.33 -29.25
CA THR A 199 13.63 29.56 -28.61
C THR A 199 12.10 29.60 -28.54
N LYS A 200 11.41 28.96 -29.51
CA LYS A 200 9.95 28.83 -29.54
C LYS A 200 9.45 27.61 -28.75
N GLN A 201 10.24 26.56 -28.68
CA GLN A 201 9.81 25.26 -28.15
C GLN A 201 10.11 25.07 -26.67
N MET A 202 11.15 25.68 -26.11
CA MET A 202 11.58 25.48 -24.73
C MET A 202 12.13 26.75 -24.07
N ALA A 203 12.12 26.76 -22.74
CA ALA A 203 12.66 27.82 -21.92
C ALA A 203 13.59 27.26 -20.83
N SER A 204 14.36 28.14 -20.20
CA SER A 204 15.19 27.77 -19.05
C SER A 204 14.36 27.09 -17.96
N GLY A 205 14.83 25.93 -17.49
CA GLY A 205 14.16 25.11 -16.49
C GLY A 205 13.20 24.05 -17.01
N ASP A 206 12.87 24.05 -18.31
CA ASP A 206 12.24 22.90 -18.97
C ASP A 206 13.17 21.68 -18.92
N GLN A 207 12.65 20.48 -19.22
CA GLN A 207 13.47 19.28 -19.33
C GLN A 207 13.40 18.68 -20.73
N ILE A 208 14.52 18.14 -21.18
CA ILE A 208 14.67 17.44 -22.46
C ILE A 208 15.08 15.98 -22.20
N ARG A 209 14.62 15.04 -23.03
CA ARG A 209 15.12 13.67 -23.02
C ARG A 209 15.18 13.07 -24.42
N TYR A 210 16.07 12.10 -24.59
CA TYR A 210 16.09 11.23 -25.76
C TYR A 210 14.78 10.44 -25.90
N ARG A 211 14.27 10.36 -27.14
CA ARG A 211 13.04 9.62 -27.48
C ARG A 211 13.38 8.21 -27.95
N GLY A 212 13.10 7.22 -27.10
CA GLY A 212 13.15 5.81 -27.47
C GLY A 212 11.83 5.28 -28.05
N LYS A 213 11.79 4.00 -28.43
CA LYS A 213 10.53 3.33 -28.83
C LYS A 213 9.56 3.18 -27.65
N SER A 214 10.10 2.98 -26.44
CA SER A 214 9.37 2.98 -25.18
C SER A 214 9.94 4.01 -24.19
N VAL A 215 9.26 4.24 -23.06
CA VAL A 215 9.79 5.08 -21.98
C VAL A 215 11.02 4.44 -21.33
N GLN A 216 11.15 3.12 -21.41
CA GLN A 216 12.34 2.40 -20.91
C GLN A 216 13.57 2.68 -21.77
N ASP A 217 13.40 2.69 -23.10
CA ASP A 217 14.46 3.01 -24.07
C ASP A 217 14.82 4.50 -24.09
N SER A 218 13.89 5.35 -23.62
CA SER A 218 14.07 6.80 -23.57
C SER A 218 15.09 7.20 -22.51
N GLY A 219 15.73 8.36 -22.66
CA GLY A 219 16.66 8.90 -21.67
C GLY A 219 16.00 9.34 -20.36
N SER A 220 16.79 9.57 -19.30
CA SER A 220 16.29 10.34 -18.15
C SER A 220 16.09 11.80 -18.53
N PRO A 221 15.01 12.48 -18.10
CA PRO A 221 14.84 13.92 -18.31
C PRO A 221 16.01 14.71 -17.72
N VAL A 222 16.59 15.59 -18.53
CA VAL A 222 17.68 16.49 -18.16
C VAL A 222 17.18 17.93 -18.18
N LYS A 223 17.54 18.73 -17.17
CA LYS A 223 17.12 20.12 -17.08
C LYS A 223 17.88 21.00 -18.07
N VAL A 224 17.13 21.84 -18.77
CA VAL A 224 17.65 22.93 -19.61
C VAL A 224 18.11 24.05 -18.69
N VAL A 225 19.40 24.39 -18.76
CA VAL A 225 19.99 25.51 -18.02
C VAL A 225 19.67 26.80 -18.76
N GLU A 226 19.99 26.85 -20.04
CA GLU A 226 19.84 28.03 -20.89
C GLU A 226 19.64 27.61 -22.35
N VAL A 227 18.83 28.39 -23.07
CA VAL A 227 18.62 28.25 -24.52
C VAL A 227 19.41 29.37 -25.17
N LEU A 228 20.46 29.01 -25.92
CA LEU A 228 21.37 29.98 -26.53
C LEU A 228 20.76 30.53 -27.83
N ASP A 229 20.33 29.63 -28.71
CA ASP A 229 19.70 29.96 -29.99
C ASP A 229 18.73 28.83 -30.42
N ASP A 230 18.21 28.89 -31.64
CA ASP A 230 17.26 27.89 -32.16
C ASP A 230 17.85 26.48 -32.37
N THR A 231 19.18 26.37 -32.37
CA THR A 231 19.99 25.17 -32.63
C THR A 231 20.90 24.77 -31.47
N HIS A 232 21.10 25.58 -30.44
CA HIS A 232 21.99 25.29 -29.32
C HIS A 232 21.32 25.49 -27.96
N VAL A 233 21.49 24.50 -27.08
CA VAL A 233 20.96 24.52 -25.71
C VAL A 233 21.97 23.94 -24.72
N LEU A 234 22.04 24.52 -23.53
CA LEU A 234 22.87 24.07 -22.42
C LEU A 234 22.06 23.24 -21.43
N LEU A 235 22.59 22.07 -21.10
CA LEU A 235 21.96 21.10 -20.19
C LEU A 235 22.75 20.94 -18.90
N SER A 236 22.03 20.59 -17.81
CA SER A 236 22.63 20.38 -16.49
C SER A 236 23.30 19.01 -16.31
N ALA A 237 23.14 18.11 -17.27
CA ALA A 237 23.68 16.75 -17.29
C ALA A 237 23.83 16.30 -18.76
N PRO A 238 24.64 15.28 -19.07
CA PRO A 238 24.72 14.77 -20.43
C PRO A 238 23.43 14.02 -20.79
N MET A 239 22.95 14.21 -22.02
CA MET A 239 21.80 13.47 -22.55
C MET A 239 22.20 12.02 -22.88
N LYS A 240 21.53 11.06 -22.23
CA LYS A 240 21.79 9.63 -22.39
C LYS A 240 20.59 8.88 -22.97
N LYS A 241 20.84 7.83 -23.74
CA LYS A 241 19.85 6.82 -24.15
C LYS A 241 19.43 5.97 -22.93
N GLY A 242 18.39 5.13 -23.07
CA GLY A 242 17.89 4.28 -21.98
C GLY A 242 18.92 3.29 -21.42
N ASN A 243 19.88 2.84 -22.25
CA ASN A 243 20.99 1.96 -21.89
C ASN A 243 22.18 2.69 -21.23
N GLY A 244 22.12 4.02 -21.09
CA GLY A 244 23.17 4.82 -20.47
C GLY A 244 24.21 5.39 -21.44
N GLU A 245 24.16 5.04 -22.72
CA GLU A 245 25.03 5.59 -23.76
C GLU A 245 24.74 7.07 -24.03
N LEU A 246 25.76 7.84 -24.38
CA LEU A 246 25.61 9.24 -24.77
C LEU A 246 24.91 9.36 -26.14
N VAL A 247 24.08 10.38 -26.28
CA VAL A 247 23.39 10.67 -27.54
C VAL A 247 24.28 11.55 -28.42
N LEU A 248 25.20 10.92 -29.16
CA LEU A 248 26.11 11.61 -30.09
C LEU A 248 25.56 11.74 -31.52
N GLU A 249 24.49 11.01 -31.82
CA GLU A 249 23.85 10.99 -33.13
C GLU A 249 22.59 11.87 -33.16
N ASN A 250 22.25 12.40 -34.33
CA ASN A 250 21.04 13.20 -34.53
C ASN A 250 19.79 12.33 -34.33
N THR A 251 19.11 12.56 -33.21
CA THR A 251 17.97 11.75 -32.78
C THR A 251 16.78 12.60 -32.37
N ALA A 252 15.59 12.03 -32.41
CA ALA A 252 14.39 12.70 -31.94
C ALA A 252 14.42 12.85 -30.41
N PHE A 253 13.79 13.92 -29.92
CA PHE A 253 13.71 14.22 -28.49
C PHE A 253 12.30 14.54 -28.03
N GLU A 254 12.14 14.48 -26.71
CA GLU A 254 10.91 14.84 -26.01
C GLU A 254 11.18 15.98 -25.03
N LEU A 255 10.20 16.87 -24.92
CA LEU A 255 10.20 18.06 -24.07
C LEU A 255 9.19 17.89 -22.94
N LEU A 256 9.60 18.25 -21.73
CA LEU A 256 8.76 18.30 -20.54
C LEU A 256 8.79 19.72 -19.99
N LYS A 257 7.65 20.40 -20.08
CA LYS A 257 7.53 21.78 -19.63
C LYS A 257 7.63 21.87 -18.11
N ARG A 258 8.33 22.89 -17.64
CA ARG A 258 8.33 23.26 -16.23
C ARG A 258 6.92 23.70 -15.83
N VAL A 259 6.42 23.08 -14.77
CA VAL A 259 5.10 23.41 -14.20
C VAL A 259 5.32 24.30 -12.98
N ASP A 260 4.64 25.44 -12.94
CA ASP A 260 4.54 26.24 -11.72
C ASP A 260 3.55 25.58 -10.74
N GLN A 261 4.08 25.11 -9.61
CA GLN A 261 3.29 24.46 -8.56
C GLN A 261 2.76 25.45 -7.51
N SER A 262 3.10 26.73 -7.60
CA SER A 262 2.74 27.74 -6.61
C SER A 262 1.22 27.87 -6.43
N VAL A 263 0.47 27.79 -7.54
CA VAL A 263 -1.01 27.80 -7.52
C VAL A 263 -1.58 26.57 -6.79
N THR A 264 -1.02 25.38 -7.04
CA THR A 264 -1.43 24.14 -6.37
C THR A 264 -1.16 24.23 -4.88
N PHE A 265 0.04 24.66 -4.48
CA PHE A 265 0.40 24.82 -3.06
C PHE A 265 -0.45 25.88 -2.36
N ALA A 266 -0.79 26.99 -3.01
CA ALA A 266 -1.71 27.99 -2.44
C ALA A 266 -3.09 27.39 -2.12
N LYS A 267 -3.63 26.54 -3.00
CA LYS A 267 -4.88 25.81 -2.76
C LYS A 267 -4.76 24.84 -1.59
N VAL A 268 -3.66 24.09 -1.52
CA VAL A 268 -3.36 23.18 -0.38
C VAL A 268 -3.28 23.97 0.92
N TYR A 269 -2.56 25.08 0.95
CA TYR A 269 -2.41 25.92 2.14
C TYR A 269 -3.76 26.47 2.63
N ALA A 270 -4.62 26.92 1.71
CA ALA A 270 -5.97 27.35 2.06
C ALA A 270 -6.84 26.20 2.57
N HIS A 271 -6.68 25.00 2.02
CA HIS A 271 -7.42 23.81 2.44
C HIS A 271 -7.02 23.34 3.84
N LEU A 272 -5.72 23.29 4.14
CA LEU A 272 -5.18 22.95 5.47
C LEU A 272 -5.50 24.04 6.50
N LYS A 273 -5.46 25.32 6.13
CA LYS A 273 -5.87 26.42 7.02
C LYS A 273 -7.31 26.26 7.54
N ARG A 274 -8.20 25.66 6.74
CA ARG A 274 -9.59 25.37 7.12
C ARG A 274 -9.76 24.14 8.04
N GLY A 275 -8.66 23.50 8.45
CA GLY A 275 -8.70 22.29 9.29
C GLY A 275 -9.06 21.00 8.53
N ASN A 276 -9.02 21.03 7.20
CA ASN A 276 -9.29 19.84 6.37
C ASN A 276 -8.06 18.95 6.24
N CYS A 277 -8.27 17.69 5.87
CA CYS A 277 -7.21 16.71 5.69
C CYS A 277 -6.87 16.49 4.20
N ILE A 278 -5.59 16.34 3.89
CA ILE A 278 -5.10 16.05 2.54
C ILE A 278 -4.41 14.69 2.51
N GLY A 279 -4.59 13.94 1.44
CA GLY A 279 -3.83 12.72 1.15
C GLY A 279 -2.83 12.94 0.01
N ILE A 280 -1.60 12.45 0.17
CA ILE A 280 -0.57 12.46 -0.88
C ILE A 280 0.22 11.15 -0.90
N PHE A 281 0.62 10.72 -2.09
CA PHE A 281 1.59 9.65 -2.28
C PHE A 281 2.93 10.27 -2.73
N PRO A 282 3.87 10.53 -1.82
CA PRO A 282 5.07 11.32 -2.10
C PRO A 282 6.03 10.67 -3.13
N GLU A 283 5.88 9.38 -3.43
CA GLU A 283 6.59 8.71 -4.52
C GLU A 283 6.23 9.31 -5.91
N GLY A 284 5.04 9.93 -6.02
CA GLY A 284 4.58 10.65 -7.20
C GLY A 284 4.12 9.78 -8.37
N GLY A 285 4.13 8.45 -8.21
CA GLY A 285 3.61 7.46 -9.15
C GLY A 285 3.51 6.09 -8.48
N SER A 286 2.59 5.25 -8.95
CA SER A 286 2.40 3.90 -8.42
C SER A 286 3.36 2.89 -9.02
N HIS A 287 3.69 1.84 -8.27
CA HIS A 287 4.52 0.73 -8.74
C HIS A 287 4.22 -0.58 -8.00
N ASP A 288 4.82 -1.66 -8.46
CA ASP A 288 4.67 -3.00 -7.89
C ASP A 288 5.97 -3.57 -7.28
N ARG A 289 6.98 -2.72 -7.07
CA ARG A 289 8.17 -3.04 -6.24
C ARG A 289 7.79 -3.29 -4.77
N THR A 290 8.65 -4.05 -4.09
CA THR A 290 8.52 -4.40 -2.67
C THR A 290 9.18 -3.41 -1.72
N ASP A 291 9.73 -2.31 -2.22
CA ASP A 291 10.35 -1.24 -1.45
C ASP A 291 9.86 0.12 -1.97
N LEU A 292 10.04 1.17 -1.17
CA LEU A 292 9.70 2.54 -1.52
C LEU A 292 10.61 3.10 -2.62
N LEU A 293 10.03 3.94 -3.47
CA LEU A 293 10.80 4.84 -4.32
C LEU A 293 11.26 6.08 -3.54
N PRO A 294 12.27 6.80 -4.04
CA PRO A 294 12.66 8.09 -3.49
C PRO A 294 11.46 9.04 -3.43
N LEU A 295 11.25 9.63 -2.25
CA LEU A 295 10.13 10.54 -2.01
C LEU A 295 10.38 11.90 -2.67
N LYS A 296 9.30 12.56 -3.10
CA LYS A 296 9.32 13.94 -3.59
C LYS A 296 9.02 14.91 -2.45
N ALA A 297 9.72 16.04 -2.44
CA ALA A 297 9.66 17.05 -1.38
C ALA A 297 8.30 17.74 -1.17
N GLY A 298 7.29 17.47 -2.01
CA GLY A 298 5.98 18.14 -1.95
C GLY A 298 5.32 18.06 -0.56
N VAL A 299 5.41 16.92 0.13
CA VAL A 299 4.87 16.75 1.50
C VAL A 299 5.54 17.69 2.50
N ALA A 300 6.87 17.84 2.42
CA ALA A 300 7.63 18.72 3.29
C ALA A 300 7.33 20.20 3.01
N VAL A 301 7.27 20.59 1.73
CA VAL A 301 6.90 21.95 1.31
C VAL A 301 5.48 22.32 1.79
N MET A 302 4.56 21.35 1.83
CA MET A 302 3.21 21.57 2.35
C MET A 302 3.22 21.84 3.85
N ALA A 303 3.84 20.96 4.64
CA ALA A 303 3.85 21.08 6.10
C ALA A 303 4.61 22.32 6.58
N LEU A 304 5.83 22.55 6.07
CA LEU A 304 6.66 23.71 6.43
C LEU A 304 6.02 25.02 5.95
N GLY A 305 5.47 25.05 4.74
CA GLY A 305 4.87 26.27 4.18
C GLY A 305 3.60 26.73 4.91
N VAL A 306 2.78 25.81 5.43
CA VAL A 306 1.63 26.17 6.28
C VAL A 306 2.08 26.73 7.62
N LYS A 307 3.12 26.11 8.21
CA LYS A 307 3.68 26.58 9.48
C LYS A 307 4.30 27.97 9.35
N ASP A 308 5.05 28.21 8.28
CA ASP A 308 5.64 29.51 7.95
C ASP A 308 4.56 30.59 7.75
N LYS A 309 3.54 30.31 6.93
CA LYS A 309 2.56 31.32 6.50
C LYS A 309 1.45 31.61 7.52
N TYR A 310 1.03 30.60 8.28
CA TYR A 310 -0.14 30.70 9.17
C TYR A 310 0.15 30.30 10.61
N ASN A 311 1.38 29.89 10.94
CA ASN A 311 1.78 29.34 12.24
C ASN A 311 0.97 28.11 12.69
N ILE A 312 0.31 27.42 11.74
CA ILE A 312 -0.46 26.20 12.01
C ILE A 312 0.47 24.99 11.91
N ASN A 313 0.52 24.16 12.95
CA ASN A 313 1.24 22.88 12.88
C ASN A 313 0.33 21.85 12.22
N VAL A 314 0.82 21.21 11.15
CA VAL A 314 0.07 20.21 10.41
C VAL A 314 0.74 18.86 10.61
N PRO A 315 0.17 17.96 11.42
CA PRO A 315 0.68 16.60 11.57
C PRO A 315 0.66 15.86 10.23
N VAL A 316 1.79 15.24 9.89
CA VAL A 316 1.91 14.31 8.78
C VAL A 316 1.75 12.90 9.34
N VAL A 317 0.74 12.18 8.90
CA VAL A 317 0.44 10.80 9.36
C VAL A 317 0.86 9.83 8.27
N PRO A 318 1.86 8.96 8.51
CA PRO A 318 2.20 7.91 7.55
C PRO A 318 1.08 6.86 7.48
N VAL A 319 0.79 6.37 6.29
CA VAL A 319 -0.24 5.35 6.02
C VAL A 319 0.38 4.21 5.22
N GLY A 320 0.55 3.07 5.87
CA GLY A 320 1.07 1.86 5.25
C GLY A 320 -0.03 1.04 4.59
N LEU A 321 0.02 0.92 3.27
CA LEU A 321 -0.86 0.08 2.46
C LEU A 321 -0.18 -1.24 2.13
N ASN A 322 -0.47 -2.26 2.93
CA ASN A 322 0.16 -3.58 2.84
C ASN A 322 -0.78 -4.57 2.15
N TYR A 323 -0.58 -4.78 0.85
CA TYR A 323 -1.46 -5.61 0.03
C TYR A 323 -1.04 -7.09 -0.01
N PHE A 324 -2.00 -7.97 0.29
CA PHE A 324 -1.89 -9.41 0.03
C PHE A 324 -2.69 -9.75 -1.22
N ARG A 325 -1.98 -9.89 -2.35
CA ARG A 325 -2.57 -10.10 -3.69
C ARG A 325 -3.45 -8.93 -4.15
N GLY A 326 -3.00 -7.69 -3.92
CA GLY A 326 -3.75 -6.46 -4.24
C GLY A 326 -4.13 -6.26 -5.71
N HIS A 327 -3.45 -6.92 -6.66
CA HIS A 327 -3.81 -6.86 -8.08
C HIS A 327 -5.03 -7.74 -8.45
N ARG A 328 -5.50 -8.58 -7.52
CA ARG A 328 -6.64 -9.49 -7.73
C ARG A 328 -7.85 -9.00 -6.97
N PHE A 329 -9.01 -9.29 -7.54
CA PHE A 329 -10.27 -9.17 -6.83
C PHE A 329 -10.26 -10.11 -5.61
N ARG A 330 -10.92 -9.71 -4.53
CA ARG A 330 -10.91 -10.40 -3.23
C ARG A 330 -9.50 -10.53 -2.63
N GLY A 331 -8.61 -9.60 -2.95
CA GLY A 331 -7.35 -9.43 -2.22
C GLY A 331 -7.59 -9.02 -0.77
N ARG A 332 -6.54 -8.97 0.05
CA ARG A 332 -6.61 -8.36 1.38
C ARG A 332 -5.67 -7.18 1.44
N VAL A 333 -6.03 -6.19 2.24
CA VAL A 333 -5.17 -5.05 2.52
C VAL A 333 -5.18 -4.78 4.01
N THR A 334 -4.00 -4.53 4.56
CA THR A 334 -3.84 -4.00 5.91
C THR A 334 -3.45 -2.53 5.78
N VAL A 335 -4.25 -1.65 6.37
CA VAL A 335 -4.03 -0.21 6.43
C VAL A 335 -3.53 0.12 7.82
N GLU A 336 -2.29 0.60 7.91
CA GLU A 336 -1.67 0.97 9.18
C GLU A 336 -1.41 2.48 9.20
N PHE A 337 -2.05 3.19 10.14
CA PHE A 337 -1.80 4.60 10.41
C PHE A 337 -0.70 4.70 11.48
N GLY A 338 0.43 5.30 11.14
CA GLY A 338 1.57 5.41 12.06
C GLY A 338 1.52 6.69 12.90
N THR A 339 2.55 6.86 13.73
CA THR A 339 2.67 8.02 14.63
C THR A 339 2.74 9.33 13.83
N PRO A 340 1.95 10.35 14.16
CA PRO A 340 2.02 11.64 13.49
C PRO A 340 3.37 12.31 13.72
N ILE A 341 3.94 12.88 12.67
CA ILE A 341 5.16 13.70 12.75
C ILE A 341 4.80 15.17 12.51
N THR A 342 5.37 16.06 13.31
CA THR A 342 5.09 17.50 13.25
C THR A 342 6.33 18.29 12.90
N VAL A 343 6.12 19.54 12.51
CA VAL A 343 7.21 20.48 12.25
C VAL A 343 7.59 21.15 13.56
N ASP A 344 8.80 20.87 14.04
CA ASP A 344 9.33 21.41 15.29
C ASP A 344 9.94 22.82 15.08
N GLN A 345 10.11 23.56 16.17
CA GLN A 345 10.66 24.91 16.13
C GLN A 345 12.11 24.94 15.62
N GLU A 346 12.92 23.93 15.94
CA GLU A 346 14.29 23.78 15.44
C GLU A 346 14.33 23.64 13.91
N LEU A 347 13.40 22.87 13.35
CA LEU A 347 13.27 22.69 11.92
C LEU A 347 12.83 23.98 11.22
N MET A 348 12.00 24.79 11.89
CA MET A 348 11.63 26.13 11.40
C MET A 348 12.80 27.12 11.41
N LYS A 349 13.73 27.03 12.38
CA LYS A 349 14.98 27.82 12.35
C LYS A 349 15.82 27.46 11.11
N LYS A 350 16.05 26.16 10.90
CA LYS A 350 16.73 25.64 9.70
C LYS A 350 16.02 26.06 8.41
N TYR A 351 14.69 26.14 8.41
CA TYR A 351 13.91 26.58 7.25
C TYR A 351 14.11 28.06 6.93
N GLY A 352 14.32 28.90 7.95
CA GLY A 352 14.66 30.32 7.79
C GLY A 352 16.05 30.53 7.18
N GLU A 353 17.01 29.66 7.51
CA GLU A 353 18.38 29.67 6.98
C GLU A 353 18.43 29.08 5.56
N ASP A 354 18.03 27.81 5.39
CA ASP A 354 17.98 27.12 4.10
C ASP A 354 16.72 26.25 4.00
N LYS A 355 15.75 26.76 3.24
CA LYS A 355 14.48 26.07 2.96
C LYS A 355 14.67 24.68 2.37
N ARG A 356 15.68 24.47 1.51
CA ARG A 356 15.92 23.21 0.81
C ARG A 356 16.46 22.15 1.77
N VAL A 357 17.43 22.51 2.61
CA VAL A 357 18.01 21.61 3.61
C VAL A 357 16.94 21.19 4.62
N ALA A 358 16.16 22.15 5.14
CA ALA A 358 15.05 21.86 6.04
C ALA A 358 13.98 20.96 5.40
N CYS A 359 13.59 21.22 4.14
CA CYS A 359 12.65 20.35 3.42
C CYS A 359 13.19 18.92 3.26
N ASN A 360 14.46 18.75 2.92
CA ASN A 360 15.07 17.43 2.76
C ASN A 360 15.17 16.69 4.09
N SER A 361 15.55 17.38 5.17
CA SER A 361 15.59 16.80 6.52
C SER A 361 14.22 16.31 6.97
N PHE A 362 13.17 17.12 6.77
CA PHE A 362 11.81 16.70 7.08
C PHE A 362 11.31 15.58 6.18
N LEU A 363 11.66 15.60 4.89
CA LEU A 363 11.33 14.53 3.95
C LEU A 363 11.96 13.19 4.37
N HIS A 364 13.18 13.22 4.91
CA HIS A 364 13.83 12.02 5.46
C HIS A 364 13.06 11.48 6.67
N ARG A 365 12.64 12.36 7.61
CA ARG A 365 11.76 11.95 8.73
C ARG A 365 10.44 11.34 8.24
N VAL A 366 9.85 11.92 7.18
CA VAL A 366 8.65 11.36 6.54
C VAL A 366 8.92 9.97 5.96
N GLU A 367 10.08 9.77 5.31
CA GLU A 367 10.46 8.47 4.77
C GLU A 367 10.63 7.41 5.87
N GLU A 368 11.35 7.72 6.94
CA GLU A 368 11.50 6.84 8.12
C GLU A 368 10.14 6.45 8.71
N SER A 369 9.28 7.45 8.90
CA SER A 369 7.92 7.27 9.42
C SER A 369 7.06 6.41 8.49
N MET A 370 7.18 6.56 7.17
CA MET A 370 6.52 5.69 6.20
C MET A 370 7.07 4.26 6.24
N ARG A 371 8.40 4.07 6.32
CA ARG A 371 9.03 2.75 6.47
C ARG A 371 8.57 2.04 7.74
N SER A 372 8.26 2.78 8.79
CA SER A 372 7.76 2.22 10.04
C SER A 372 6.42 1.49 9.88
N VAL A 373 5.57 1.80 8.89
CA VAL A 373 4.21 1.23 8.72
C VAL A 373 4.07 0.25 7.55
N ILE A 374 5.14 -0.02 6.82
CA ILE A 374 5.14 -0.91 5.65
C ILE A 374 6.12 -2.07 5.82
N VAL A 375 5.87 -3.17 5.11
CA VAL A 375 6.81 -4.29 5.00
C VAL A 375 7.60 -4.12 3.71
N THR A 376 8.91 -3.89 3.81
CA THR A 376 9.77 -3.69 2.64
C THR A 376 10.84 -4.76 2.50
N THR A 377 11.06 -5.23 1.28
CA THR A 377 12.14 -6.19 0.96
C THR A 377 12.83 -5.82 -0.35
N PRO A 378 14.10 -6.22 -0.56
CA PRO A 378 14.83 -5.88 -1.79
C PRO A 378 14.21 -6.48 -3.06
N SER A 379 13.52 -7.62 -2.95
CA SER A 379 12.87 -8.27 -4.09
C SER A 379 11.61 -9.04 -3.69
N TYR A 380 10.81 -9.41 -4.69
CA TYR A 380 9.63 -10.26 -4.50
C TYR A 380 9.99 -11.68 -4.03
N GLY A 381 11.13 -12.22 -4.46
CA GLY A 381 11.60 -13.53 -3.99
C GLY A 381 11.85 -13.53 -2.49
N VAL A 382 12.60 -12.54 -2.01
CA VAL A 382 12.85 -12.33 -0.57
C VAL A 382 11.55 -12.11 0.21
N MET A 383 10.59 -11.36 -0.35
CA MET A 383 9.27 -11.22 0.28
C MET A 383 8.58 -12.57 0.49
N GLN A 384 8.65 -13.50 -0.49
CA GLN A 384 8.06 -14.83 -0.30
C GLN A 384 8.81 -15.65 0.74
N GLU A 385 10.13 -15.59 0.77
CA GLU A 385 10.98 -16.27 1.76
C GLU A 385 10.66 -15.77 3.18
N VAL A 386 10.70 -14.45 3.40
CA VAL A 386 10.35 -13.76 4.66
C VAL A 386 8.96 -14.15 5.15
N LEU A 387 7.95 -14.11 4.27
CA LEU A 387 6.58 -14.48 4.64
C LEU A 387 6.45 -15.97 4.92
N THR A 388 7.27 -16.83 4.30
CA THR A 388 7.30 -18.28 4.54
C THR A 388 7.94 -18.59 5.89
N ALA A 389 9.11 -18.00 6.16
CA ALA A 389 9.78 -18.10 7.45
C ALA A 389 8.85 -17.65 8.60
N ARG A 390 8.17 -16.51 8.44
CA ARG A 390 7.20 -16.01 9.43
C ARG A 390 6.07 -17.01 9.71
N ARG A 391 5.52 -17.66 8.68
CA ARG A 391 4.46 -18.68 8.85
C ARG A 391 4.95 -19.93 9.58
N LEU A 392 6.18 -20.36 9.28
CA LEU A 392 6.81 -21.51 9.94
C LEU A 392 7.18 -21.20 11.39
N PHE A 393 7.64 -19.97 11.66
CA PHE A 393 7.99 -19.52 13.02
C PHE A 393 6.78 -19.50 13.96
N GLN A 394 5.64 -19.02 13.45
CA GLN A 394 4.37 -18.96 14.19
C GLN A 394 4.00 -20.33 14.80
N ARG A 395 3.56 -20.31 16.07
CA ARG A 395 3.10 -21.53 16.75
C ARG A 395 1.86 -22.09 16.03
N SER A 396 1.85 -23.41 15.80
CA SER A 396 0.71 -24.10 15.20
C SER A 396 -0.54 -23.91 16.06
N GLY A 397 -1.69 -23.67 15.42
CA GLY A 397 -2.98 -23.47 16.12
C GLY A 397 -3.24 -22.06 16.66
N VAL A 398 -2.23 -21.21 16.80
CA VAL A 398 -2.40 -19.82 17.27
C VAL A 398 -2.80 -18.92 16.10
N ARG A 399 -3.90 -18.17 16.24
CA ARG A 399 -4.31 -17.13 15.27
C ARG A 399 -3.84 -15.76 15.75
N LEU A 400 -2.94 -15.15 15.00
CA LEU A 400 -2.48 -13.78 15.25
C LEU A 400 -3.52 -12.77 14.74
N SER A 401 -3.67 -11.66 15.46
CA SER A 401 -4.38 -10.48 14.97
C SER A 401 -3.67 -9.88 13.75
N ALA A 402 -4.36 -8.99 13.02
CA ALA A 402 -3.75 -8.28 11.90
C ALA A 402 -2.52 -7.46 12.33
N LYS A 403 -2.60 -6.83 13.51
CA LYS A 403 -1.51 -6.05 14.11
C LYS A 403 -0.28 -6.90 14.43
N GLU A 404 -0.46 -8.04 15.09
CA GLU A 404 0.65 -8.96 15.40
C GLU A 404 1.23 -9.59 14.14
N THR A 405 0.38 -9.95 13.17
CA THR A 405 0.84 -10.48 11.88
C THR A 405 1.71 -9.46 11.14
N GLN A 406 1.29 -8.19 11.15
CA GLN A 406 1.99 -7.10 10.49
C GLN A 406 3.31 -6.75 11.19
N ASP A 407 3.31 -6.70 12.53
CA ASP A 407 4.52 -6.59 13.34
C ASP A 407 5.53 -7.69 13.00
N LEU A 408 5.09 -8.95 13.00
CA LEU A 408 5.96 -10.09 12.72
C LEU A 408 6.48 -10.09 11.28
N ASN A 409 5.65 -9.70 10.30
CA ASN A 409 6.11 -9.55 8.91
C ASN A 409 7.24 -8.51 8.81
N ARG A 410 7.09 -7.35 9.48
CA ARG A 410 8.14 -6.31 9.51
C ARG A 410 9.42 -6.81 10.20
N ARG A 411 9.31 -7.52 11.33
CA ARG A 411 10.49 -8.09 12.04
C ARG A 411 11.29 -9.03 11.16
N PHE A 412 10.64 -9.95 10.45
CA PHE A 412 11.35 -10.86 9.55
C PHE A 412 11.94 -10.13 8.34
N ALA A 413 11.25 -9.10 7.82
CA ALA A 413 11.76 -8.30 6.70
C ALA A 413 13.00 -7.46 7.09
N GLU A 414 12.95 -6.76 8.22
CA GLU A 414 14.09 -6.00 8.74
C GLU A 414 15.21 -6.92 9.25
N GLY A 415 14.86 -8.03 9.89
CA GLY A 415 15.82 -9.04 10.33
C GLY A 415 16.63 -9.60 9.16
N TYR A 416 15.99 -9.86 8.01
CA TYR A 416 16.70 -10.21 6.79
C TYR A 416 17.71 -9.14 6.35
N LYS A 417 17.34 -7.86 6.39
CA LYS A 417 18.23 -6.76 5.99
C LYS A 417 19.42 -6.62 6.93
N VAL A 418 19.20 -6.75 8.24
CA VAL A 418 20.26 -6.72 9.25
C VAL A 418 21.22 -7.88 9.05
N LEU A 419 20.71 -9.11 8.95
CA LEU A 419 21.54 -10.32 8.84
C LEU A 419 22.29 -10.42 7.52
N ARG A 420 21.77 -9.81 6.44
CA ARG A 420 22.50 -9.71 5.16
C ARG A 420 23.83 -8.97 5.32
N ASP A 421 23.90 -8.00 6.23
CA ASP A 421 25.09 -7.18 6.45
C ASP A 421 26.05 -7.82 7.48
N VAL A 422 25.71 -8.98 8.06
CA VAL A 422 26.51 -9.71 9.05
C VAL A 422 27.23 -10.88 8.37
N PRO A 423 28.58 -10.87 8.24
CA PRO A 423 29.32 -11.90 7.51
C PRO A 423 29.06 -13.32 8.02
N GLU A 424 29.06 -13.52 9.34
CA GLU A 424 28.81 -14.81 10.01
C GLU A 424 27.41 -15.38 9.76
N ALA A 425 26.45 -14.55 9.33
CA ALA A 425 25.08 -14.96 9.06
C ALA A 425 24.81 -15.23 7.57
N GLN A 426 25.68 -14.80 6.66
CA GLN A 426 25.40 -14.83 5.22
C GLN A 426 25.27 -16.25 4.67
N GLU A 427 26.15 -17.16 5.07
CA GLU A 427 26.14 -18.55 4.62
C GLU A 427 24.89 -19.29 5.12
N ASP A 428 24.66 -19.27 6.44
CA ASP A 428 23.46 -19.86 7.05
C ASP A 428 22.17 -19.27 6.48
N LEU A 429 22.14 -17.96 6.25
CA LEU A 429 20.99 -17.28 5.65
C LEU A 429 20.77 -17.75 4.21
N ALA A 430 21.82 -17.92 3.42
CA ALA A 430 21.71 -18.44 2.05
C ALA A 430 21.16 -19.88 2.02
N VAL A 431 21.65 -20.75 2.90
CA VAL A 431 21.18 -22.13 3.04
C VAL A 431 19.70 -22.16 3.44
N LEU A 432 19.32 -21.39 4.47
CA LEU A 432 17.94 -21.34 4.94
C LEU A 432 17.00 -20.82 3.84
N ARG A 433 17.40 -19.78 3.12
CA ARG A 433 16.61 -19.22 2.00
C ARG A 433 16.38 -20.24 0.90
N HIS A 434 17.40 -21.00 0.53
CA HIS A 434 17.28 -22.04 -0.48
C HIS A 434 16.25 -23.11 -0.07
N LYS A 435 16.28 -23.56 1.20
CA LYS A 435 15.30 -24.52 1.72
C LYS A 435 13.88 -23.93 1.76
N LEU A 436 13.73 -22.67 2.19
CA LEU A 436 12.45 -21.97 2.21
C LEU A 436 11.84 -21.82 0.81
N ASP A 437 12.65 -21.46 -0.19
CA ASP A 437 12.21 -21.33 -1.58
C ASP A 437 11.82 -22.70 -2.18
N THR A 438 12.60 -23.74 -1.90
CA THR A 438 12.30 -25.11 -2.32
C THR A 438 10.97 -25.60 -1.76
N TYR A 439 10.75 -25.42 -0.46
CA TYR A 439 9.48 -25.73 0.21
C TYR A 439 8.32 -24.93 -0.38
N TYR A 440 8.49 -23.62 -0.58
CA TYR A 440 7.49 -22.76 -1.18
C TYR A 440 7.10 -23.21 -2.60
N LYS A 441 8.08 -23.55 -3.44
CA LYS A 441 7.86 -24.08 -4.79
C LYS A 441 7.14 -25.43 -4.78
N ALA A 442 7.47 -26.30 -3.82
CA ALA A 442 6.76 -27.58 -3.63
C ALA A 442 5.27 -27.34 -3.30
N LEU A 443 4.96 -26.43 -2.37
CA LEU A 443 3.57 -26.05 -2.07
C LEU A 443 2.85 -25.49 -3.29
N GLN A 444 3.49 -24.60 -4.06
CA GLN A 444 2.89 -24.04 -5.27
C GLN A 444 2.58 -25.10 -6.32
N LYS A 445 3.52 -26.03 -6.56
CA LYS A 445 3.34 -27.14 -7.51
C LYS A 445 2.14 -28.00 -7.12
N MET A 446 1.99 -28.27 -5.83
CA MET A 446 0.87 -29.07 -5.30
C MET A 446 -0.44 -28.28 -5.17
N GLY A 447 -0.43 -26.96 -5.33
CA GLY A 447 -1.60 -26.11 -5.09
C GLY A 447 -1.98 -25.98 -3.62
N LEU A 448 -1.02 -26.23 -2.71
CA LEU A 448 -1.21 -26.22 -1.26
C LEU A 448 -0.88 -24.86 -0.65
N LYS A 449 -1.56 -24.54 0.45
CA LYS A 449 -1.16 -23.48 1.38
C LYS A 449 -0.51 -24.10 2.61
N ASP A 450 0.44 -23.40 3.21
CA ASP A 450 1.16 -23.86 4.41
C ASP A 450 0.22 -24.35 5.53
N HIS A 451 -0.86 -23.61 5.80
CA HIS A 451 -1.83 -23.98 6.84
C HIS A 451 -2.62 -25.27 6.55
N GLN A 452 -2.57 -25.81 5.33
CA GLN A 452 -3.21 -27.07 4.95
C GLN A 452 -2.28 -28.26 5.20
N VAL A 453 -0.96 -28.04 5.24
CA VAL A 453 0.06 -29.10 5.29
C VAL A 453 -0.10 -30.04 6.50
N PRO A 454 -0.35 -29.56 7.73
CA PRO A 454 -0.53 -30.45 8.89
C PRO A 454 -1.72 -31.41 8.77
N TYR A 455 -2.69 -31.09 7.91
CA TYR A 455 -3.92 -31.85 7.74
C TYR A 455 -3.87 -32.86 6.59
N ILE A 456 -2.81 -32.83 5.76
CA ILE A 456 -2.65 -33.71 4.59
C ILE A 456 -2.81 -35.21 4.93
N PRO A 457 -2.23 -35.75 6.02
CA PRO A 457 -2.34 -37.18 6.32
C PRO A 457 -3.78 -37.68 6.44
N TRP A 458 -4.69 -36.79 6.85
CA TRP A 458 -6.08 -37.07 7.14
C TRP A 458 -7.00 -36.95 5.92
N TRP A 459 -6.46 -36.58 4.75
CA TRP A 459 -7.25 -36.45 3.53
C TRP A 459 -7.57 -37.82 2.93
N THR A 460 -8.87 -38.08 2.84
CA THR A 460 -9.48 -39.29 2.28
C THR A 460 -10.09 -39.02 0.91
N ILE A 461 -10.48 -40.09 0.21
CA ILE A 461 -11.20 -39.97 -1.07
C ILE A 461 -12.58 -39.31 -0.88
N HIS A 462 -13.20 -39.49 0.28
CA HIS A 462 -14.46 -38.86 0.64
C HIS A 462 -14.33 -37.34 0.76
N ASP A 463 -13.19 -36.83 1.22
CA ASP A 463 -12.94 -35.39 1.26
C ASP A 463 -12.87 -34.80 -0.16
N VAL A 464 -12.30 -35.54 -1.11
CA VAL A 464 -12.25 -35.14 -2.52
C VAL A 464 -13.67 -35.08 -3.09
N LEU A 465 -14.44 -36.15 -2.92
CA LEU A 465 -15.80 -36.25 -3.44
C LEU A 465 -16.75 -35.24 -2.78
N GLY A 466 -16.68 -35.09 -1.46
CA GLY A 466 -17.48 -34.15 -0.68
C GLY A 466 -17.16 -32.70 -1.03
N SER A 467 -15.88 -32.33 -1.10
CA SER A 467 -15.46 -30.97 -1.50
C SER A 467 -15.85 -30.67 -2.95
N ALA A 468 -15.70 -31.64 -3.86
CA ALA A 468 -16.10 -31.49 -5.25
C ALA A 468 -17.61 -31.34 -5.41
N LEU A 469 -18.41 -32.16 -4.72
CA LEU A 469 -19.87 -32.09 -4.74
C LEU A 469 -20.38 -30.80 -4.09
N TYR A 470 -19.87 -30.42 -2.93
CA TYR A 470 -20.22 -29.17 -2.26
C TYR A 470 -19.85 -27.95 -3.10
N GLY A 471 -18.64 -27.94 -3.66
CA GLY A 471 -18.21 -26.90 -4.60
C GLY A 471 -19.11 -26.84 -5.84
N LEU A 472 -19.48 -27.99 -6.41
CA LEU A 472 -20.39 -28.08 -7.56
C LEU A 472 -21.80 -27.57 -7.22
N LEU A 473 -22.35 -27.91 -6.05
CA LEU A 473 -23.67 -27.45 -5.60
C LEU A 473 -23.71 -25.92 -5.43
N ILE A 474 -22.70 -25.33 -4.76
CA ILE A 474 -22.58 -23.88 -4.63
C ILE A 474 -22.41 -23.21 -5.99
N LEU A 475 -21.62 -23.83 -6.87
CA LEU A 475 -21.44 -23.32 -8.21
C LEU A 475 -22.77 -23.34 -8.98
N LEU A 476 -23.47 -24.47 -8.99
CA LEU A 476 -24.68 -24.67 -9.80
C LEU A 476 -25.88 -23.85 -9.31
N LEU A 477 -26.13 -23.79 -8.00
CA LEU A 477 -27.31 -23.13 -7.45
C LEU A 477 -27.16 -21.60 -7.33
N ALA A 478 -25.96 -21.10 -7.04
CA ALA A 478 -25.76 -19.69 -6.72
C ALA A 478 -24.77 -18.98 -7.64
N SER A 479 -23.72 -19.67 -8.09
CA SER A 479 -22.61 -19.01 -8.79
C SER A 479 -22.81 -18.96 -10.30
N ILE A 480 -23.31 -20.01 -10.95
CA ILE A 480 -23.42 -20.12 -12.41
C ILE A 480 -24.41 -19.08 -12.98
N PRO A 481 -25.65 -18.94 -12.47
CA PRO A 481 -26.57 -17.93 -12.99
C PRO A 481 -26.02 -16.52 -12.84
N SER A 482 -25.49 -16.18 -11.66
CA SER A 482 -24.89 -14.86 -11.43
C SER A 482 -23.60 -14.66 -12.22
N PHE A 483 -22.78 -15.71 -12.41
CA PHE A 483 -21.56 -15.65 -13.18
C PHE A 483 -21.87 -15.37 -14.64
N ILE A 484 -22.84 -16.08 -15.23
CA ILE A 484 -23.29 -15.86 -16.61
C ILE A 484 -23.81 -14.42 -16.77
N LEU A 485 -24.68 -13.98 -15.86
CA LEU A 485 -25.22 -12.61 -15.89
C LEU A 485 -24.15 -11.53 -15.74
N ASN A 486 -23.02 -11.77 -15.07
CA ASN A 486 -21.97 -10.76 -14.90
C ASN A 486 -20.71 -11.03 -15.76
N ALA A 487 -20.69 -12.12 -16.52
CA ALA A 487 -19.54 -12.56 -17.31
C ALA A 487 -19.10 -11.53 -18.36
N PRO A 488 -20.02 -10.86 -19.10
CA PRO A 488 -19.62 -9.85 -20.09
C PRO A 488 -18.75 -8.74 -19.47
N VAL A 489 -19.16 -8.22 -18.31
CA VAL A 489 -18.40 -7.19 -17.58
C VAL A 489 -17.09 -7.76 -17.05
N GLY A 490 -17.09 -8.98 -16.51
CA GLY A 490 -15.88 -9.63 -16.00
C GLY A 490 -14.82 -9.87 -17.08
N LEU A 491 -15.23 -10.32 -18.27
CA LEU A 491 -14.37 -10.54 -19.43
C LEU A 491 -13.83 -9.21 -19.97
N LEU A 492 -14.70 -8.21 -20.13
CA LEU A 492 -14.29 -6.87 -20.57
C LEU A 492 -13.32 -6.23 -19.57
N ALA A 493 -13.60 -6.33 -18.27
CA ALA A 493 -12.72 -5.83 -17.22
C ALA A 493 -11.34 -6.51 -17.25
N ARG A 494 -11.29 -7.82 -17.52
CA ARG A 494 -10.03 -8.54 -17.69
C ARG A 494 -9.27 -8.06 -18.92
N TYR A 495 -9.95 -7.91 -20.06
CA TYR A 495 -9.35 -7.43 -21.30
C TYR A 495 -8.76 -6.02 -21.12
N VAL A 496 -9.58 -5.07 -20.67
CA VAL A 496 -9.17 -3.67 -20.45
C VAL A 496 -8.02 -3.57 -19.45
N ALA A 497 -8.07 -4.33 -18.35
CA ALA A 497 -7.02 -4.30 -17.34
C ALA A 497 -5.68 -4.86 -17.88
N ASN A 498 -5.71 -5.93 -18.69
CA ASN A 498 -4.51 -6.49 -19.31
C ASN A 498 -3.91 -5.54 -20.35
N THR A 499 -4.73 -4.90 -21.18
CA THR A 499 -4.27 -3.90 -22.15
C THR A 499 -3.66 -2.69 -21.43
N ALA A 500 -4.29 -2.22 -20.36
CA ALA A 500 -3.75 -1.14 -19.55
C ALA A 500 -2.44 -1.52 -18.83
N GLN A 501 -2.31 -2.77 -18.38
CA GLN A 501 -1.08 -3.29 -17.78
C GLN A 501 0.09 -3.25 -18.78
N LYS A 502 -0.11 -3.74 -20.01
CA LYS A 502 0.91 -3.68 -21.08
C LYS A 502 1.36 -2.25 -21.36
N LYS A 503 0.39 -1.34 -21.58
CA LYS A 503 0.66 0.09 -21.81
C LYS A 503 1.39 0.75 -20.63
N ALA A 504 1.04 0.39 -19.40
CA ALA A 504 1.70 0.93 -18.21
C ALA A 504 3.14 0.43 -18.06
N LEU A 505 3.41 -0.82 -18.44
CA LEU A 505 4.75 -1.40 -18.44
C LEU A 505 5.66 -0.70 -19.46
N GLU A 506 5.18 -0.51 -20.69
CA GLU A 506 5.89 0.22 -21.76
C GLU A 506 6.12 1.70 -21.42
N GLY A 507 5.16 2.30 -20.68
CA GLY A 507 5.19 3.71 -20.29
C GLY A 507 6.00 4.03 -19.02
N SER A 508 6.67 3.06 -18.39
CA SER A 508 7.38 3.29 -17.13
C SER A 508 8.68 2.51 -17.01
N LYS A 509 9.72 3.17 -16.48
CA LYS A 509 10.99 2.56 -16.06
C LYS A 509 10.93 1.85 -14.71
N VAL A 510 9.90 2.15 -13.91
CA VAL A 510 9.90 1.82 -12.48
C VAL A 510 9.04 0.59 -12.18
N LYS A 511 8.03 0.33 -13.02
CA LYS A 511 7.11 -0.81 -12.90
C LYS A 511 7.81 -2.09 -13.35
N VAL A 512 7.72 -3.13 -12.53
CA VAL A 512 8.34 -4.45 -12.81
C VAL A 512 7.38 -5.30 -13.64
N LEU A 513 6.13 -5.45 -13.17
CA LEU A 513 5.06 -6.18 -13.87
C LEU A 513 3.83 -5.30 -14.10
N ALA A 514 3.86 -4.03 -13.67
CA ALA A 514 2.74 -3.08 -13.73
C ALA A 514 1.43 -3.61 -13.09
N ARG A 515 1.54 -4.46 -12.07
CA ARG A 515 0.36 -5.08 -11.42
C ARG A 515 -0.52 -4.08 -10.67
N ASP A 516 0.03 -2.93 -10.32
CA ASP A 516 -0.59 -1.83 -9.59
C ASP A 516 -1.78 -1.18 -10.35
N VAL A 517 -1.87 -1.38 -11.67
CA VAL A 517 -2.95 -0.82 -12.50
C VAL A 517 -4.15 -1.75 -12.63
N ILE A 518 -3.97 -3.06 -12.42
CA ILE A 518 -4.94 -4.10 -12.80
C ILE A 518 -6.25 -3.94 -12.02
N LEU A 519 -6.18 -3.91 -10.69
CA LEU A 519 -7.38 -3.80 -9.85
C LEU A 519 -8.06 -2.44 -10.05
N SER A 520 -7.27 -1.37 -10.15
CA SER A 520 -7.76 -0.02 -10.41
C SER A 520 -8.59 0.06 -11.70
N LYS A 521 -8.11 -0.55 -12.78
CA LYS A 521 -8.83 -0.55 -14.07
C LYS A 521 -10.08 -1.42 -14.06
N LYS A 522 -10.05 -2.55 -13.35
CA LYS A 522 -11.24 -3.38 -13.15
C LYS A 522 -12.33 -2.60 -12.41
N ILE A 523 -11.99 -1.96 -11.29
CA ILE A 523 -12.96 -1.18 -10.50
C ILE A 523 -13.49 0.00 -11.31
N GLN A 524 -12.61 0.79 -11.95
CA GLN A 524 -13.02 1.95 -12.75
C GLN A 524 -14.01 1.55 -13.86
N LEU A 525 -13.74 0.44 -14.56
CA LEU A 525 -14.66 -0.06 -15.58
C LEU A 525 -15.98 -0.56 -14.95
N SER A 526 -15.90 -1.35 -13.88
CA SER A 526 -17.08 -1.93 -13.24
C SER A 526 -18.06 -0.90 -12.70
N ILE A 527 -17.59 0.27 -12.23
CA ILE A 527 -18.46 1.39 -11.80
C ILE A 527 -19.42 1.82 -12.91
N VAL A 528 -19.01 1.72 -14.18
CA VAL A 528 -19.81 2.14 -15.34
C VAL A 528 -20.50 0.97 -16.02
N ALA A 529 -19.76 -0.13 -16.22
CA ALA A 529 -20.22 -1.26 -17.00
C ALA A 529 -21.31 -2.08 -16.27
N VAL A 530 -21.29 -2.16 -14.94
CA VAL A 530 -22.31 -2.92 -14.19
C VAL A 530 -23.69 -2.24 -14.26
N PRO A 531 -23.84 -0.92 -13.96
CA PRO A 531 -25.13 -0.25 -14.13
C PRO A 531 -25.63 -0.28 -15.58
N LEU A 532 -24.72 -0.10 -16.56
CA LEU A 532 -25.08 -0.18 -17.98
C LEU A 532 -25.61 -1.57 -18.34
N LEU A 533 -24.97 -2.63 -17.85
CA LEU A 533 -25.43 -4.01 -18.06
C LEU A 533 -26.83 -4.23 -17.48
N TRP A 534 -27.10 -3.73 -16.27
CA TRP A 534 -28.44 -3.83 -15.67
C TRP A 534 -29.47 -3.02 -16.45
N PHE A 535 -29.10 -1.85 -16.97
CA PHE A 535 -29.97 -1.08 -17.85
C PHE A 535 -30.29 -1.84 -19.15
N MET A 536 -29.30 -2.52 -19.73
CA MET A 536 -29.54 -3.41 -20.89
C MET A 536 -30.50 -4.55 -20.54
N TYR A 537 -30.41 -5.12 -19.33
CA TYR A 537 -31.37 -6.13 -18.85
C TYR A 537 -32.77 -5.57 -18.66
N LEU A 538 -32.90 -4.34 -18.16
CA LEU A 538 -34.18 -3.64 -18.10
C LEU A 538 -34.80 -3.49 -19.49
N VAL A 539 -34.04 -2.95 -20.45
CA VAL A 539 -34.53 -2.73 -21.82
C VAL A 539 -34.92 -4.06 -22.47
N ALA A 540 -34.13 -5.11 -22.29
CA ALA A 540 -34.45 -6.44 -22.80
C ALA A 540 -35.71 -7.03 -22.15
N ALA A 541 -35.88 -6.89 -20.83
CA ALA A 541 -37.08 -7.36 -20.14
C ALA A 541 -38.34 -6.64 -20.67
N VAL A 542 -38.28 -5.33 -20.88
CA VAL A 542 -39.42 -4.55 -21.40
C VAL A 542 -39.71 -4.87 -22.86
N ALA A 543 -38.69 -5.13 -23.68
CA ALA A 543 -38.86 -5.34 -25.11
C ALA A 543 -39.27 -6.77 -25.49
N PHE A 544 -38.86 -7.78 -24.71
CA PHE A 544 -38.99 -9.19 -25.06
C PHE A 544 -39.90 -10.00 -24.13
N THR A 545 -40.49 -9.39 -23.09
CA THR A 545 -41.38 -10.10 -22.16
C THR A 545 -42.69 -9.36 -21.94
N ASP A 546 -43.77 -10.11 -21.77
CA ASP A 546 -45.10 -9.59 -21.39
C ASP A 546 -45.26 -9.47 -19.87
N TRP A 547 -44.16 -9.31 -19.13
CA TRP A 547 -44.19 -9.25 -17.67
C TRP A 547 -44.80 -7.94 -17.19
N TYR A 548 -45.57 -8.01 -16.09
CA TYR A 548 -46.04 -6.81 -15.40
C TYR A 548 -44.87 -5.90 -15.03
N TRP A 549 -45.07 -4.58 -15.16
CA TRP A 549 -44.07 -3.58 -14.80
C TRP A 549 -43.55 -3.73 -13.37
N SER A 550 -44.43 -4.12 -12.44
CA SER A 550 -44.08 -4.44 -11.05
C SER A 550 -43.05 -5.56 -10.95
N SER A 551 -43.18 -6.62 -11.74
CA SER A 551 -42.23 -7.74 -11.79
C SER A 551 -40.88 -7.32 -12.36
N ILE A 552 -40.87 -6.50 -13.42
CA ILE A 552 -39.63 -5.98 -14.02
C ILE A 552 -38.91 -5.05 -13.03
N MET A 553 -39.64 -4.16 -12.35
CA MET A 553 -39.07 -3.30 -11.33
C MET A 553 -38.53 -4.09 -10.14
N LEU A 554 -39.27 -5.12 -9.68
CA LEU A 554 -38.81 -6.01 -8.61
C LEU A 554 -37.50 -6.72 -9.00
N LEU A 555 -37.41 -7.23 -10.23
CA LEU A 555 -36.18 -7.80 -10.75
C LEU A 555 -35.03 -6.78 -10.69
N MET A 556 -35.23 -5.57 -11.22
CA MET A 556 -34.19 -4.54 -11.25
C MET A 556 -33.71 -4.12 -9.86
N VAL A 557 -34.63 -3.96 -8.90
CA VAL A 557 -34.29 -3.63 -7.51
C VAL A 557 -33.54 -4.78 -6.84
N SER A 558 -33.80 -6.02 -7.25
CA SER A 558 -33.12 -7.21 -6.71
C SER A 558 -31.72 -7.47 -7.30
N LEU A 559 -31.42 -6.98 -8.51
CA LEU A 559 -30.15 -7.25 -9.22
C LEU A 559 -28.88 -6.91 -8.41
N PRO A 560 -28.78 -5.77 -7.69
CA PRO A 560 -27.59 -5.47 -6.88
C PRO A 560 -27.36 -6.50 -5.78
N VAL A 561 -28.44 -6.95 -5.14
CA VAL A 561 -28.41 -7.94 -4.06
C VAL A 561 -27.97 -9.30 -4.63
N PHE A 562 -28.58 -9.74 -5.73
CA PHE A 562 -28.17 -10.97 -6.41
C PHE A 562 -26.74 -10.94 -6.91
N SER A 563 -26.27 -9.82 -7.46
CA SER A 563 -24.89 -9.67 -7.92
C SER A 563 -23.91 -9.74 -6.74
N PHE A 564 -24.23 -9.11 -5.60
CA PHE A 564 -23.42 -9.22 -4.38
C PHE A 564 -23.31 -10.66 -3.88
N PHE A 565 -24.44 -11.36 -3.73
CA PHE A 565 -24.44 -12.77 -3.32
C PHE A 565 -23.75 -13.66 -4.35
N GLY A 566 -23.94 -13.41 -5.63
CA GLY A 566 -23.27 -14.15 -6.70
C GLY A 566 -21.75 -14.00 -6.65
N VAL A 567 -21.23 -12.79 -6.41
CA VAL A 567 -19.79 -12.58 -6.20
C VAL A 567 -19.28 -13.35 -4.97
N ARG A 568 -20.04 -13.35 -3.87
CA ARG A 568 -19.70 -14.10 -2.65
C ARG A 568 -19.73 -15.62 -2.88
N SER A 569 -20.72 -16.12 -3.62
CA SER A 569 -20.85 -17.53 -3.97
C SER A 569 -19.75 -17.98 -4.92
N VAL A 570 -19.42 -17.17 -5.94
CA VAL A 570 -18.27 -17.43 -6.82
C VAL A 570 -16.96 -17.44 -6.01
N GLU A 571 -16.78 -16.54 -5.04
CA GLU A 571 -15.61 -16.59 -4.15
C GLU A 571 -15.54 -17.90 -3.38
N ALA A 572 -16.64 -18.31 -2.73
CA ALA A 572 -16.73 -19.56 -1.98
C ALA A 572 -16.47 -20.78 -2.87
N GLY A 573 -17.15 -20.88 -4.00
CA GLY A 573 -16.97 -21.96 -4.98
C GLY A 573 -15.55 -22.01 -5.55
N MET A 574 -14.92 -20.86 -5.84
CA MET A 574 -13.54 -20.81 -6.32
C MET A 574 -12.50 -21.16 -5.24
N ILE A 575 -12.82 -21.02 -3.96
CA ILE A 575 -11.97 -21.51 -2.87
C ILE A 575 -12.03 -23.04 -2.86
N GLU A 576 -13.24 -23.60 -2.97
CA GLU A 576 -13.46 -25.04 -2.98
C GLU A 576 -12.87 -25.72 -4.23
N LEU A 577 -13.05 -25.15 -5.42
CA LEU A 577 -12.39 -25.68 -6.63
C LEU A 577 -10.86 -25.71 -6.50
N LYS A 578 -10.28 -24.80 -5.69
CA LYS A 578 -8.83 -24.79 -5.43
C LYS A 578 -8.41 -25.81 -4.38
N THR A 579 -9.28 -26.25 -3.49
CA THR A 579 -9.02 -27.36 -2.55
C THR A 579 -9.14 -28.72 -3.25
N VAL A 580 -9.98 -28.82 -4.28
CA VAL A 580 -10.10 -30.04 -5.10
C VAL A 580 -8.79 -30.40 -5.81
N ARG A 581 -8.02 -29.44 -6.33
CA ARG A 581 -6.75 -29.72 -7.03
C ARG A 581 -5.72 -30.50 -6.17
N PRO A 582 -5.32 -30.04 -4.98
CA PRO A 582 -4.37 -30.79 -4.14
C PRO A 582 -4.93 -32.14 -3.69
N LEU A 583 -6.24 -32.22 -3.43
CA LEU A 583 -6.95 -33.44 -3.09
C LEU A 583 -6.91 -34.46 -4.24
N PHE A 584 -7.12 -34.02 -5.48
CA PHE A 584 -7.00 -34.85 -6.67
C PHE A 584 -5.56 -35.35 -6.89
N TYR A 585 -4.56 -34.49 -6.70
CA TYR A 585 -3.15 -34.91 -6.77
C TYR A 585 -2.81 -36.01 -5.77
N ARG A 586 -3.47 -36.08 -4.62
CA ARG A 586 -3.28 -37.16 -3.65
C ARG A 586 -3.66 -38.54 -4.19
N LEU A 587 -4.54 -38.60 -5.19
CA LEU A 587 -4.95 -39.86 -5.84
C LEU A 587 -3.85 -40.41 -6.77
N LEU A 588 -2.91 -39.57 -7.20
CA LEU A 588 -1.81 -39.95 -8.09
C LEU A 588 -0.58 -40.36 -7.26
N PRO A 589 -0.02 -41.58 -7.44
CA PRO A 589 1.06 -42.10 -6.59
C PRO A 589 2.29 -41.18 -6.45
N THR A 590 2.76 -40.59 -7.56
CA THR A 590 3.93 -39.70 -7.59
C THR A 590 3.72 -38.45 -6.71
N TYR A 591 2.54 -37.84 -6.80
CA TYR A 591 2.22 -36.63 -6.07
C TYR A 591 1.88 -36.92 -4.61
N LYS A 592 1.27 -38.08 -4.34
CA LYS A 592 1.02 -38.57 -2.98
C LYS A 592 2.32 -38.69 -2.17
N ALA A 593 3.35 -39.34 -2.73
CA ALA A 593 4.65 -39.46 -2.07
C ALA A 593 5.25 -38.09 -1.72
N THR A 594 5.16 -37.12 -2.64
CA THR A 594 5.64 -35.76 -2.36
C THR A 594 4.79 -35.06 -1.28
N GLN A 595 3.46 -35.24 -1.32
CA GLN A 595 2.56 -34.64 -0.32
C GLN A 595 2.74 -35.23 1.08
N ASP A 596 3.00 -36.53 1.19
CA ASP A 596 3.20 -37.23 2.46
C ASP A 596 4.54 -36.83 3.12
N GLU A 597 5.52 -36.37 2.34
CA GLU A 597 6.80 -35.84 2.83
C GLU A 597 6.71 -34.38 3.32
N LEU A 598 5.77 -33.58 2.80
CA LEU A 598 5.64 -32.16 3.13
C LEU A 598 5.44 -31.86 4.64
N PRO A 599 4.63 -32.62 5.42
CA PRO A 599 4.51 -32.42 6.86
C PRO A 599 5.85 -32.56 7.60
N ARG A 600 6.66 -33.55 7.21
CA ARG A 600 7.98 -33.80 7.79
C ARG A 600 8.93 -32.65 7.46
N GLN A 601 9.05 -32.31 6.17
CA GLN A 601 9.84 -31.15 5.72
C GLN A 601 9.43 -29.85 6.42
N ARG A 602 8.12 -29.63 6.61
CA ARG A 602 7.60 -28.46 7.31
C ARG A 602 8.04 -28.44 8.78
N ALA A 603 8.00 -29.58 9.48
CA ALA A 603 8.41 -29.68 10.88
C ALA A 603 9.91 -29.44 11.06
N GLU A 604 10.73 -30.03 10.18
CA GLU A 604 12.19 -29.80 10.11
C GLU A 604 12.49 -28.31 9.87
N LEU A 605 11.88 -27.70 8.84
CA LEU A 605 12.04 -26.27 8.54
C LEU A 605 11.55 -25.37 9.67
N GLN A 606 10.47 -25.73 10.36
CA GLN A 606 9.98 -24.97 11.51
C GLN A 606 10.98 -24.99 12.66
N LYS A 607 11.67 -26.11 12.89
CA LYS A 607 12.78 -26.21 13.85
C LYS A 607 13.95 -25.34 13.39
N GLU A 608 14.41 -25.50 12.15
CA GLU A 608 15.54 -24.75 11.60
C GLU A 608 15.33 -23.23 11.65
N VAL A 609 14.15 -22.74 11.27
CA VAL A 609 13.83 -21.30 11.34
C VAL A 609 13.90 -20.77 12.77
N ARG A 610 13.43 -21.55 13.76
CA ARG A 610 13.47 -21.15 15.18
C ARG A 610 14.90 -21.18 15.73
N GLU A 611 15.67 -22.20 15.38
CA GLU A 611 17.07 -22.31 15.76
C GLU A 611 17.90 -21.20 15.14
N PHE A 612 17.65 -20.86 13.87
CA PHE A 612 18.30 -19.74 13.18
C PHE A 612 18.00 -18.41 13.88
N VAL A 613 16.72 -18.12 14.19
CA VAL A 613 16.33 -16.90 14.93
C VAL A 613 16.96 -16.88 16.31
N LYS A 614 17.06 -18.03 17.00
CA LYS A 614 17.71 -18.13 18.31
C LYS A 614 19.22 -17.87 18.21
N LYS A 615 19.89 -18.48 17.23
CA LYS A 615 21.34 -18.34 16.98
C LYS A 615 21.72 -16.88 16.77
N TYR A 616 20.96 -16.15 15.95
CA TYR A 616 21.24 -14.76 15.61
C TYR A 616 20.44 -13.74 16.44
N SER A 617 19.90 -14.16 17.60
CA SER A 617 19.06 -13.30 18.43
C SER A 617 19.81 -12.09 18.98
N SER A 618 21.10 -12.23 19.31
CA SER A 618 21.94 -11.12 19.77
C SER A 618 22.18 -10.07 18.70
N GLN A 619 22.43 -10.47 17.45
CA GLN A 619 22.60 -9.54 16.31
C GLN A 619 21.28 -8.89 15.89
N LEU A 620 20.16 -9.58 16.05
CA LEU A 620 18.82 -9.04 15.78
C LEU A 620 18.35 -8.03 16.84
N GLY A 621 18.87 -8.12 18.07
CA GLY A 621 18.56 -7.21 19.17
C GLY A 621 17.05 -7.07 19.42
N LYS A 622 16.56 -5.83 19.41
CA LYS A 622 15.14 -5.49 19.63
C LYS A 622 14.16 -6.24 18.70
N LEU A 623 14.61 -6.70 17.52
CA LEU A 623 13.76 -7.45 16.59
C LEU A 623 13.44 -8.87 17.07
N ALA A 624 14.34 -9.51 17.82
CA ALA A 624 14.16 -10.86 18.35
C ALA A 624 13.37 -10.89 19.67
N GLU A 625 13.25 -9.75 20.35
CA GLU A 625 12.52 -9.65 21.61
C GLU A 625 11.00 -9.78 21.43
N PRO A 626 10.28 -10.46 22.33
CA PRO A 626 8.83 -10.61 22.26
C PRO A 626 8.06 -9.33 22.64
N LYS A 627 8.75 -8.29 23.13
CA LYS A 627 8.13 -7.04 23.56
C LYS A 627 7.63 -6.23 22.35
N LYS A 628 6.60 -5.41 22.58
CA LYS A 628 6.08 -4.47 21.58
C LYS A 628 7.21 -3.52 21.16
N LEU A 629 7.51 -3.50 19.86
CA LEU A 629 8.51 -2.63 19.28
C LEU A 629 7.85 -1.31 18.84
N ASP A 630 8.47 -0.20 19.19
CA ASP A 630 8.14 1.10 18.59
C ASP A 630 8.87 1.22 17.25
N TRP A 631 8.13 0.97 16.17
CA TRP A 631 8.66 1.00 14.82
C TRP A 631 9.15 2.37 14.37
N SER A 632 8.57 3.46 14.88
CA SER A 632 9.00 4.81 14.51
C SER A 632 10.40 5.07 15.04
N ASN A 633 10.61 4.79 16.33
CA ASN A 633 11.91 4.95 16.98
C ASN A 633 12.94 3.97 16.42
N TYR A 634 12.56 2.72 16.19
CA TYR A 634 13.47 1.72 15.61
C TYR A 634 13.95 2.12 14.20
N MET A 635 13.06 2.62 13.33
CA MET A 635 13.43 3.04 11.98
C MET A 635 14.34 4.28 11.98
N HIS A 636 14.14 5.18 12.93
CA HIS A 636 15.02 6.33 13.12
C HIS A 636 16.42 5.91 13.59
N GLU A 637 16.52 5.04 14.60
CA GLU A 637 17.82 4.48 15.02
C GLU A 637 18.52 3.75 13.86
N ARG A 638 17.76 2.98 13.07
CA ARG A 638 18.29 2.24 11.93
C ARG A 638 18.79 3.17 10.81
N SER A 639 18.13 4.28 10.55
CA SER A 639 18.55 5.23 9.51
C SER A 639 19.85 5.94 9.88
N LEU A 640 20.04 6.29 11.17
CA LEU A 640 21.28 6.87 11.67
C LEU A 640 22.46 5.92 11.48
N VAL A 641 22.31 4.65 11.86
CA VAL A 641 23.35 3.61 11.66
C VAL A 641 23.68 3.41 10.18
N LEU A 642 22.68 3.48 9.29
CA LEU A 642 22.90 3.37 7.85
C LEU A 642 23.61 4.61 7.29
N ALA A 643 23.33 5.80 7.82
CA ALA A 643 23.98 7.04 7.43
C ALA A 643 25.46 7.07 7.85
N GLU A 644 25.77 6.62 9.09
CA GLU A 644 27.15 6.46 9.57
C GLU A 644 27.95 5.53 8.66
N LYS A 645 27.41 4.33 8.38
CA LYS A 645 28.05 3.38 7.45
C LYS A 645 28.26 3.94 6.05
N ALA A 646 27.34 4.76 5.56
CA ALA A 646 27.46 5.39 4.25
C ALA A 646 28.58 6.44 4.24
N ASN A 647 28.77 7.18 5.34
CA ASN A 647 29.86 8.13 5.49
C ASN A 647 31.22 7.40 5.58
N ASP A 648 31.33 6.33 6.36
CA ASP A 648 32.56 5.52 6.46
C ASP A 648 32.98 4.94 5.09
N GLN A 649 31.99 4.51 4.30
CA GLN A 649 32.21 4.04 2.93
C GLN A 649 32.59 5.15 1.94
N ALA A 650 32.09 6.38 2.14
CA ALA A 650 32.45 7.51 1.31
C ALA A 650 33.86 8.04 1.63
N GLU A 651 34.27 8.02 2.91
CA GLU A 651 35.60 8.44 3.36
C GLU A 651 36.69 7.44 2.95
N SER A 652 36.39 6.14 2.90
CA SER A 652 37.31 5.10 2.41
C SER A 652 37.51 5.07 0.87
N VAL A 653 36.76 5.88 0.10
CA VAL A 653 36.82 5.95 -1.37
C VAL A 653 37.41 7.29 -1.87
N ALA A 654 38.02 8.11 -1.00
CA ALA A 654 38.73 9.31 -1.43
C ALA A 654 39.92 8.97 -2.37
N PRO A 655 40.16 9.73 -3.44
CA PRO A 655 41.28 9.47 -4.36
C PRO A 655 42.62 9.68 -3.64
N PRO A 656 43.70 8.97 -4.03
CA PRO A 656 44.99 9.12 -3.38
C PRO A 656 45.52 10.54 -3.63
N SER A 657 45.51 11.38 -2.59
CA SER A 657 46.24 12.64 -2.59
C SER A 657 47.73 12.36 -2.44
N SER A 658 48.47 12.60 -3.53
CA SER A 658 49.85 13.05 -3.59
C SER A 658 50.74 12.84 -2.34
N ALA A 659 51.69 11.93 -2.49
CA ALA A 659 53.03 11.90 -1.89
C ALA A 659 53.31 12.89 -0.73
N ARG A 660 53.55 12.32 0.46
CA ARG A 660 54.55 12.87 1.39
C ARG A 660 55.51 11.76 1.81
N ILE A 661 56.77 12.15 1.77
CA ILE A 661 57.98 11.36 1.81
C ILE A 661 58.22 10.82 3.23
N LYS A 662 58.86 9.64 3.28
CA LYS A 662 59.38 8.94 4.45
C LYS A 662 60.25 9.83 5.32
N GLU A 663 60.20 9.64 6.62
CA GLU A 663 61.40 9.62 7.46
C GLU A 663 61.20 8.60 8.60
N GLU A 664 62.22 7.76 8.75
CA GLU A 664 62.35 6.67 9.70
C GLU A 664 62.73 7.22 11.08
N GLU A 665 62.23 6.59 12.15
CA GLU A 665 63.02 6.45 13.38
C GLU A 665 62.56 5.23 14.19
N SER A 666 63.53 4.35 14.45
CA SER A 666 63.45 3.15 15.28
C SER A 666 63.64 3.49 16.76
N CYS A 667 63.01 2.75 17.69
CA CYS A 667 63.73 1.89 18.64
C CYS A 667 62.83 1.22 19.71
N SER A 668 63.07 -0.09 19.88
CA SER A 668 63.30 -0.85 21.12
C SER A 668 62.20 -0.98 22.20
N GLU A 669 61.79 -2.25 22.38
CA GLU A 669 61.91 -3.05 23.61
C GLU A 669 61.24 -2.59 24.93
N LEU A 670 60.27 -3.37 25.44
CA LEU A 670 60.43 -4.33 26.56
C LEU A 670 59.11 -4.74 27.23
N ARG A 671 59.03 -6.06 27.46
CA ARG A 671 58.28 -6.85 28.46
C ARG A 671 57.57 -6.09 29.60
N GLU A 672 56.35 -6.53 29.93
CA GLU A 672 56.12 -7.27 31.20
C GLU A 672 54.77 -8.01 31.22
N VAL A 673 54.85 -9.26 31.67
CA VAL A 673 53.76 -10.18 32.00
C VAL A 673 53.66 -10.20 33.53
N LYS A 674 52.45 -10.03 34.07
CA LYS A 674 52.08 -10.56 35.39
C LYS A 674 50.64 -11.07 35.33
N GLY A 675 50.50 -12.36 35.65
CA GLY A 675 49.21 -13.04 35.76
C GLY A 675 48.59 -12.92 37.14
N GLU A 676 47.40 -13.50 37.31
CA GLU A 676 47.17 -14.57 38.28
C GLU A 676 45.79 -15.21 38.09
N ILE A 677 45.76 -16.46 38.53
CA ILE A 677 44.77 -17.52 38.35
C ILE A 677 43.65 -17.40 39.40
N GLY A 678 42.43 -17.77 39.03
CA GLY A 678 41.34 -17.98 40.00
C GLY A 678 40.22 -18.84 39.41
N SER A 679 40.35 -20.16 39.51
CA SER A 679 39.33 -21.16 39.16
C SER A 679 38.28 -21.28 40.25
N HIS A 680 36.98 -21.27 39.90
CA HIS A 680 35.95 -21.97 40.68
C HIS A 680 34.77 -22.42 39.78
N VAL A 681 34.60 -23.74 39.72
CA VAL A 681 33.43 -24.57 39.38
C VAL A 681 33.46 -25.68 40.47
N PRO A 682 32.38 -26.24 41.04
CA PRO A 682 31.09 -26.66 40.44
C PRO A 682 29.84 -26.28 41.26
N THR A 683 28.58 -26.44 40.82
CA THR A 683 27.83 -27.71 40.92
C THR A 683 26.44 -27.59 40.27
N ILE A 684 25.99 -28.71 39.71
CA ILE A 684 24.76 -29.04 38.98
C ILE A 684 23.53 -29.08 39.90
N THR A 685 22.35 -28.61 39.44
CA THR A 685 20.97 -29.14 39.68
C THR A 685 19.90 -28.17 39.10
N PRO A 686 18.63 -28.57 38.83
CA PRO A 686 18.13 -28.68 37.46
C PRO A 686 16.90 -27.81 37.15
N PHE A 687 16.39 -27.94 35.92
CA PHE A 687 15.10 -27.46 35.40
C PHE A 687 14.95 -25.95 35.14
N HIS A 688 15.05 -25.61 33.86
CA HIS A 688 14.66 -24.34 33.26
C HIS A 688 13.15 -24.15 33.28
N ASP A 689 12.72 -23.05 33.88
CA ASP A 689 11.37 -22.50 33.75
C ASP A 689 11.39 -21.38 32.70
N ILE A 690 10.97 -21.67 31.46
CA ILE A 690 10.97 -20.69 30.35
C ILE A 690 9.62 -19.97 30.31
N SER A 691 9.48 -18.92 31.11
CA SER A 691 8.37 -17.96 31.05
C SER A 691 8.64 -16.85 30.02
N ILE A 692 8.81 -17.22 28.75
CA ILE A 692 8.83 -16.25 27.63
C ILE A 692 7.39 -16.05 27.17
N LEU A 693 6.66 -15.18 27.88
CA LEU A 693 5.48 -14.40 27.50
C LEU A 693 4.83 -13.93 28.80
N GLY A 694 4.77 -12.61 29.01
CA GLY A 694 4.19 -12.01 30.20
C GLY A 694 2.77 -12.51 30.46
N LYS A 695 2.49 -12.87 31.72
CA LYS A 695 1.16 -13.23 32.19
C LYS A 695 0.24 -12.02 32.03
N SER A 696 -0.74 -12.13 31.14
CA SER A 696 -1.93 -11.27 31.15
C SER A 696 -2.89 -11.84 32.19
N GLU A 697 -3.13 -11.12 33.28
CA GLU A 697 -4.15 -11.45 34.28
C GLU A 697 -5.55 -11.32 33.68
N LYS A 698 -6.00 -12.36 32.99
CA LYS A 698 -7.39 -12.63 32.59
C LYS A 698 -7.51 -14.04 32.00
N SER A 699 -7.08 -15.05 32.76
CA SER A 699 -7.30 -16.47 32.43
C SER A 699 -6.97 -17.38 33.63
N VAL A 700 -7.64 -17.17 34.76
CA VAL A 700 -7.48 -18.05 35.95
C VAL A 700 -8.55 -19.18 35.96
N ALA A 701 -9.36 -19.31 34.91
CA ALA A 701 -10.41 -20.34 34.81
C ALA A 701 -10.08 -21.54 33.90
N ASP A 702 -8.92 -21.59 33.24
CA ASP A 702 -8.55 -22.67 32.30
C ASP A 702 -7.33 -23.52 32.75
N LEU A 703 -7.03 -23.53 34.05
CA LEU A 703 -5.97 -24.36 34.66
C LEU A 703 -6.36 -25.85 34.80
N ALA A 704 -6.86 -26.46 33.72
CA ALA A 704 -7.07 -27.90 33.58
C ALA A 704 -6.75 -28.42 32.15
N GLY A 705 -5.87 -27.71 31.41
CA GLY A 705 -5.59 -27.99 29.99
C GLY A 705 -4.11 -28.09 29.62
N LEU A 706 -3.23 -28.39 30.57
CA LEU A 706 -1.81 -28.67 30.35
C LEU A 706 -1.63 -30.05 29.68
N GLU A 707 -1.97 -30.16 28.38
CA GLU A 707 -1.45 -31.21 27.46
C GLU A 707 -1.92 -31.11 25.98
N ARG A 708 -2.59 -30.04 25.54
CA ARG A 708 -3.13 -29.95 24.14
C ARG A 708 -2.27 -29.22 23.11
N SER A 709 -1.07 -28.74 23.44
CA SER A 709 -0.31 -27.83 22.55
C SER A 709 0.55 -28.49 21.47
N MET A 710 0.56 -29.83 21.39
CA MET A 710 1.28 -30.61 20.36
C MET A 710 0.37 -31.53 19.53
N SER A 711 -0.95 -31.37 19.64
CA SER A 711 -1.89 -32.22 18.92
C SER A 711 -2.16 -31.67 17.51
N GLY A 712 -1.65 -32.36 16.49
CA GLY A 712 -2.45 -32.55 15.28
C GLY A 712 -3.75 -33.29 15.64
N PRO A 713 -4.63 -33.60 14.67
CA PRO A 713 -5.79 -34.44 14.97
C PRO A 713 -5.36 -35.71 15.74
N PRO A 714 -6.24 -36.30 16.57
CA PRO A 714 -5.91 -37.45 17.42
C PRO A 714 -5.17 -38.54 16.62
N GLY A 715 -3.91 -38.86 16.97
CA GLY A 715 -3.07 -39.85 16.26
C GLY A 715 -1.87 -39.29 15.47
N TYR A 716 -1.72 -37.97 15.32
CA TYR A 716 -0.61 -37.36 14.56
C TYR A 716 0.79 -37.73 15.10
N GLN A 717 0.95 -37.85 16.43
CA GLN A 717 2.25 -38.22 17.02
C GLN A 717 2.58 -39.71 16.92
N GLU A 718 1.57 -40.58 16.87
CA GLU A 718 1.77 -42.02 16.68
C GLU A 718 2.18 -42.34 15.25
N PHE A 719 1.60 -41.67 14.26
CA PHE A 719 1.97 -41.82 12.85
C PHE A 719 3.41 -41.39 12.56
N VAL A 720 3.92 -40.34 13.24
CA VAL A 720 5.31 -39.86 13.12
C VAL A 720 6.30 -40.80 13.83
N LYS A 721 5.87 -41.58 14.83
CA LYS A 721 6.72 -42.54 15.54
C LYS A 721 6.74 -43.94 14.90
N GLN A 722 5.78 -44.27 14.03
CA GLN A 722 5.63 -45.60 13.43
C GLN A 722 6.19 -45.72 11.99
N ARG A 723 6.90 -44.70 11.47
CA ARG A 723 7.52 -44.74 10.12
C ARG A 723 8.96 -44.29 10.11
#